data_AF-A0A2N1UV22-F1
#
_entry.id   AF-A0A2N1UV22-F1
#
_cell.length_a   1.000
_cell.length_b   1.000
_cell.length_c   1.000
_cell.angle_alpha   90.00
_cell.angle_beta   90.00
_cell.angle_gamma   90.00
#
_symmetry.space_group_name_H-M   'P 1'
#
loop_
_entity.id
_entity.type
_entity.pdbx_description
1 polymer ?
#
loop_
_entity_poly.entity_id
_entity_poly.type
_entity_poly.pdbx_seq_one_letter_code
_entity_poly.pdbx_strand_id
1 'polypeptide(L)'
;MPTPILATKLYRAPLRPGVVRRERLIARLSAGLHRRLTLVSAPPGFGKTTLISDWLAAGERPVAWLSLDERDQDPTRFLVYLVAALQSIAPTLGAAASGLLQSPQPPPAELVLITLLNDISAWLTPFVLVLDDYHLVDAAAVDQALGFLLEHLPAQMHMVIATREDPRLPLARLRARDQLTEIRIADLRFSTSEAAEFLNHSMGLVLSDANIAALEARTEGWIAGLQLAAISAQGHSDATGFIASFTGSHRFIMDYLVEEVLQQQSEDVKQFLLQTAILSRLSASLCEAVTGTTSPAGSRILAYLDQANLLLVRLDDQRHWFRYHHLFADMLHARLLQEMPEQVPGLHLRASEWFAQQGFALDAIRHALAAGAPVRVAELLERAWPELDGSFQTHAWLGWAEKLPEEILRGRPVLGTCHGWALLNDGRLEAGAARLALAEADLNNPDRIVIDQAQFHALPATIATARAFHAQAIGDTPATLHYARVALGYVPATDFIKRGVVTAIMALAHWALGELEPAYQALDESMAGFRQAGQIHFALSGTFGLADIRKAQGRLQDAVTIYRQALKLADAHQDTVRQGVSDLYLGMAELSRERGELADAGDLLQRSEQLGEAAGLPDWRYRFCLAQARLMACRREYAEALVLLDQAEAIYTRTPVPDLRPVGAIKARVWLRQGERARAEGWVSKRGLSPADELSYLAEFEHLTLARVLLAQQNEPLLAELLVRLLHCAEAGGRTDSVIEILVLQALAHQQQGKSAPALDALVQALQLAEPEAYVQVFIDEGPPMARLLSQAVAQGRMPVYASRLLVALAKDAADAPEAPYSPVSPVTHQVPVVSSLVEPLSQRELEVLGLIAQGLSNDQMCERLFLALSTVKGHNRNIFGKLGVKRRTEAVARARELGLLPTGL
;
A
#
# COMPACT_ATOMS: atom_id res chain seq x y z
N MET A 1 -19.34 -44.67 54.79
CA MET A 1 -18.31 -43.71 55.22
C MET A 1 -18.47 -42.47 54.36
N PRO A 2 -18.55 -41.25 54.90
CA PRO A 2 -18.68 -40.04 54.08
C PRO A 2 -17.46 -39.91 53.17
N THR A 3 -17.68 -39.61 51.90
CA THR A 3 -16.61 -39.39 50.92
C THR A 3 -15.79 -38.18 51.37
N PRO A 4 -14.48 -38.30 51.65
CA PRO A 4 -13.67 -37.18 52.11
C PRO A 4 -13.60 -36.10 51.03
N ILE A 5 -13.96 -34.87 51.38
CA ILE A 5 -13.94 -33.71 50.49
C ILE A 5 -12.56 -33.06 50.56
N LEU A 6 -11.95 -32.86 49.40
CA LEU A 6 -10.73 -32.08 49.28
C LEU A 6 -11.07 -30.58 49.26
N ALA A 7 -10.92 -29.91 50.41
CA ALA A 7 -11.34 -28.53 50.59
C ALA A 7 -10.69 -27.55 49.60
N THR A 8 -9.46 -27.80 49.13
CA THR A 8 -8.76 -26.95 48.15
C THR A 8 -9.49 -26.82 46.82
N LYS A 9 -10.36 -27.78 46.45
CA LYS A 9 -11.21 -27.69 45.25
C LYS A 9 -12.34 -26.67 45.38
N LEU A 10 -12.69 -26.30 46.61
CA LEU A 10 -13.79 -25.39 46.92
C LEU A 10 -13.34 -23.94 47.06
N TYR A 11 -12.03 -23.68 47.00
CA TYR A 11 -11.48 -22.34 47.14
C TYR A 11 -11.18 -21.74 45.78
N ARG A 12 -11.62 -20.49 45.62
CA ARG A 12 -11.21 -19.64 44.51
C ARG A 12 -9.69 -19.39 44.56
N ALA A 13 -9.03 -19.46 43.41
CA ALA A 13 -7.62 -19.12 43.30
C ALA A 13 -7.35 -17.65 43.68
N PRO A 14 -6.32 -17.37 44.52
CA PRO A 14 -5.98 -16.00 44.88
C PRO A 14 -5.41 -15.24 43.67
N LEU A 15 -5.75 -13.95 43.57
CA LEU A 15 -5.19 -13.08 42.55
C LEU A 15 -3.72 -12.78 42.88
N ARG A 16 -2.85 -12.86 41.87
CA ARG A 16 -1.44 -12.49 42.02
C ARG A 16 -1.30 -10.96 42.00
N PRO A 17 -0.29 -10.39 42.67
CA PRO A 17 0.07 -8.98 42.47
C PRO A 17 0.38 -8.73 40.98
N GLY A 18 -0.12 -7.63 40.42
CA GLY A 18 0.11 -7.26 39.02
C GLY A 18 -0.82 -7.94 38.00
N VAL A 19 -1.98 -8.47 38.40
CA VAL A 19 -3.02 -8.89 37.42
C VAL A 19 -3.53 -7.66 36.67
N VAL A 20 -3.50 -7.71 35.32
CA VAL A 20 -4.10 -6.68 34.47
C VAL A 20 -5.61 -6.77 34.53
N ARG A 21 -6.25 -5.65 34.89
CA ARG A 21 -7.69 -5.59 35.12
C ARG A 21 -8.44 -5.34 33.82
N ARG A 22 -9.38 -6.23 33.48
CA ARG A 22 -10.02 -6.27 32.16
C ARG A 22 -11.44 -5.69 32.19
N GLU A 23 -11.54 -4.39 32.40
CA GLU A 23 -12.82 -3.69 32.65
C GLU A 23 -13.91 -4.01 31.62
N ARG A 24 -13.58 -4.11 30.33
CA ARG A 24 -14.55 -4.46 29.28
C ARG A 24 -15.19 -5.84 29.50
N LEU A 25 -14.42 -6.82 29.97
CA LEU A 25 -14.89 -8.19 30.20
C LEU A 25 -15.62 -8.30 31.53
N ILE A 26 -15.11 -7.61 32.57
CA ILE A 26 -15.76 -7.49 33.88
C ILE A 26 -17.15 -6.86 33.73
N ALA A 27 -17.28 -5.81 32.92
CA ALA A 27 -18.56 -5.18 32.61
C ALA A 27 -19.51 -6.16 31.90
N ARG A 28 -19.02 -6.95 30.94
CA ARG A 28 -19.84 -7.98 30.24
C ARG A 28 -20.30 -9.09 31.18
N LEU A 29 -19.42 -9.59 32.05
CA LEU A 29 -19.75 -10.58 33.08
C LEU A 29 -20.81 -10.05 34.04
N SER A 30 -20.64 -8.81 34.51
CA SER A 30 -21.57 -8.14 35.43
C SER A 30 -22.93 -7.89 34.78
N ALA A 31 -22.95 -7.42 33.53
CA ALA A 31 -24.18 -7.27 32.77
C ALA A 31 -24.88 -8.62 32.58
N GLY A 32 -24.14 -9.71 32.41
CA GLY A 32 -24.67 -11.07 32.24
C GLY A 32 -25.30 -11.72 33.48
N LEU A 33 -25.20 -11.11 34.67
CA LEU A 33 -25.69 -11.68 35.93
C LEU A 33 -27.22 -11.92 35.99
N HIS A 34 -27.99 -11.29 35.11
CA HIS A 34 -29.44 -11.51 34.99
C HIS A 34 -29.79 -12.77 34.18
N ARG A 35 -28.81 -13.34 33.45
CA ARG A 35 -28.97 -14.55 32.65
C ARG A 35 -28.67 -15.79 33.50
N ARG A 36 -29.00 -16.97 32.99
CA ARG A 36 -28.82 -18.24 33.74
C ARG A 36 -27.37 -18.72 33.74
N LEU A 37 -26.71 -18.61 32.59
CA LEU A 37 -25.37 -19.16 32.38
C LEU A 37 -24.43 -18.11 31.79
N THR A 38 -23.24 -18.02 32.36
CA THR A 38 -22.06 -17.42 31.74
C THR A 38 -21.08 -18.52 31.37
N LEU A 39 -20.74 -18.62 30.08
CA LEU A 39 -19.77 -19.57 29.55
C LEU A 39 -18.48 -18.84 29.14
N VAL A 40 -17.38 -19.17 29.81
CA VAL A 40 -16.02 -18.71 29.47
C VAL A 40 -15.26 -19.87 28.86
N SER A 41 -15.14 -19.88 27.53
CA SER A 41 -14.59 -21.01 26.76
C SER A 41 -13.42 -20.54 25.88
N ALA A 42 -12.23 -21.08 26.18
CA ALA A 42 -10.99 -20.77 25.49
C ALA A 42 -9.86 -21.78 25.83
N PRO A 43 -8.81 -21.90 24.99
CA PRO A 43 -7.67 -22.77 25.25
C PRO A 43 -6.93 -22.44 26.57
N PRO A 44 -6.00 -23.29 27.02
CA PRO A 44 -5.15 -22.97 28.17
C PRO A 44 -4.33 -21.68 27.93
N GLY A 45 -4.06 -20.94 29.00
CA GLY A 45 -3.23 -19.73 28.92
C GLY A 45 -3.94 -18.45 28.45
N PHE A 46 -5.27 -18.44 28.26
CA PHE A 46 -6.07 -17.24 27.97
C PHE A 46 -6.64 -16.54 29.23
N GLY A 47 -6.25 -16.98 30.43
CA GLY A 47 -6.61 -16.30 31.68
C GLY A 47 -8.06 -16.45 32.13
N LYS A 48 -8.76 -17.53 31.77
CA LYS A 48 -10.18 -17.78 32.14
C LYS A 48 -10.42 -17.69 33.66
N THR A 49 -9.71 -18.52 34.43
CA THR A 49 -9.79 -18.56 35.90
C THR A 49 -9.40 -17.23 36.53
N THR A 50 -8.38 -16.57 35.99
CA THR A 50 -7.93 -15.25 36.45
C THR A 50 -9.00 -14.19 36.23
N LEU A 51 -9.65 -14.16 35.06
CA LEU A 51 -10.72 -13.22 34.74
C LEU A 51 -11.93 -13.41 35.67
N ILE A 52 -12.38 -14.65 35.86
CA ILE A 52 -13.53 -14.95 36.72
C ILE A 52 -13.19 -14.58 38.17
N SER A 53 -11.97 -14.91 38.61
CA SER A 53 -11.49 -14.51 39.93
C SER A 53 -11.49 -12.99 40.08
N ASP A 54 -10.92 -12.24 39.14
CA ASP A 54 -10.83 -10.77 39.19
C ASP A 54 -12.22 -10.13 39.25
N TRP A 55 -13.13 -10.57 38.38
CA TRP A 55 -14.52 -10.12 38.38
C TRP A 55 -15.22 -10.37 39.72
N LEU A 56 -15.05 -11.56 40.30
CA LEU A 56 -15.67 -11.91 41.59
C LEU A 56 -14.97 -11.27 42.79
N ALA A 57 -13.75 -10.73 42.64
CA ALA A 57 -13.07 -10.00 43.72
C ALA A 57 -13.77 -8.67 44.02
N ALA A 58 -14.36 -8.07 43.00
CA ALA A 58 -15.05 -6.78 43.08
C ALA A 58 -16.56 -6.93 43.40
N GLY A 59 -17.09 -8.16 43.46
CA GLY A 59 -18.52 -8.43 43.66
C GLY A 59 -18.92 -8.59 45.13
N GLU A 60 -20.14 -8.18 45.46
CA GLU A 60 -20.73 -8.32 46.81
C GLU A 60 -21.51 -9.63 47.01
N ARG A 61 -21.75 -10.40 45.94
CA ARG A 61 -22.53 -11.64 45.99
C ARG A 61 -21.69 -12.80 46.55
N PRO A 62 -22.26 -13.69 47.38
CA PRO A 62 -21.58 -14.92 47.76
C PRO A 62 -21.24 -15.80 46.56
N VAL A 63 -20.11 -16.50 46.64
CA VAL A 63 -19.56 -17.32 45.57
C VAL A 63 -19.31 -18.74 46.06
N ALA A 64 -19.92 -19.71 45.37
CA ALA A 64 -19.60 -21.12 45.52
C ALA A 64 -18.66 -21.48 44.38
N TRP A 65 -17.47 -21.97 44.72
CA TRP A 65 -16.45 -22.32 43.74
C TRP A 65 -16.24 -23.84 43.74
N LEU A 66 -16.15 -24.43 42.56
CA LEU A 66 -15.79 -25.83 42.38
C LEU A 66 -14.80 -25.97 41.23
N SER A 67 -13.54 -26.27 41.54
CA SER A 67 -12.53 -26.70 40.57
C SER A 67 -12.66 -28.20 40.33
N LEU A 68 -12.87 -28.59 39.07
CA LEU A 68 -13.10 -29.97 38.68
C LEU A 68 -11.79 -30.69 38.32
N ASP A 69 -11.77 -32.01 38.48
CA ASP A 69 -10.70 -32.90 38.01
C ASP A 69 -11.29 -34.16 37.35
N GLU A 70 -10.44 -34.97 36.71
CA GLU A 70 -10.86 -36.18 35.99
C GLU A 70 -11.66 -37.17 36.84
N ARG A 71 -11.50 -37.15 38.18
CA ARG A 71 -12.19 -38.09 39.07
C ARG A 71 -13.64 -37.70 39.29
N ASP A 72 -14.05 -36.48 38.94
CA ASP A 72 -15.43 -35.99 39.11
C ASP A 72 -16.36 -36.40 37.96
N GLN A 73 -15.92 -37.30 37.08
CA GLN A 73 -16.76 -37.93 36.06
C GLN A 73 -17.89 -38.80 36.66
N ASP A 74 -17.72 -39.29 37.90
CA ASP A 74 -18.78 -39.98 38.62
C ASP A 74 -19.87 -38.99 39.08
N PRO A 75 -21.14 -39.14 38.64
CA PRO A 75 -22.21 -38.20 38.97
C PRO A 75 -22.47 -38.05 40.48
N THR A 76 -22.31 -39.12 41.25
CA THR A 76 -22.52 -39.07 42.70
C THR A 76 -21.45 -38.21 43.36
N ARG A 77 -20.19 -38.43 43.01
CA ARG A 77 -19.07 -37.62 43.47
C ARG A 77 -19.20 -36.17 43.03
N PHE A 78 -19.56 -35.91 41.77
CA PHE A 78 -19.81 -34.57 41.26
C PHE A 78 -20.85 -33.85 42.12
N LEU A 79 -22.00 -34.49 42.39
CA LEU A 79 -23.06 -33.92 43.23
C LEU A 79 -22.61 -33.69 44.68
N VAL A 80 -21.79 -34.58 45.25
CA VAL A 80 -21.20 -34.37 46.59
C VAL A 80 -20.35 -33.11 46.62
N TYR A 81 -19.48 -32.91 45.64
CA TYR A 81 -18.64 -31.71 45.54
C TYR A 81 -19.45 -30.45 45.22
N LEU A 82 -20.49 -30.55 44.40
CA LEU A 82 -21.40 -29.45 44.10
C LEU A 82 -22.13 -28.98 45.37
N VAL A 83 -22.68 -29.91 46.16
CA VAL A 83 -23.33 -29.59 47.43
C VAL A 83 -22.32 -29.01 48.41
N ALA A 84 -21.11 -29.57 48.50
CA ALA A 84 -20.05 -29.05 49.36
C ALA A 84 -19.63 -27.61 48.97
N ALA A 85 -19.57 -27.30 47.68
CA ALA A 85 -19.29 -25.95 47.20
C ALA A 85 -20.39 -24.96 47.62
N LEU A 86 -21.66 -25.35 47.53
CA LEU A 86 -22.79 -24.55 47.98
C LEU A 86 -22.77 -24.33 49.51
N GLN A 87 -22.38 -25.36 50.28
CA GLN A 87 -22.25 -25.29 51.74
C GLN A 87 -21.14 -24.34 52.20
N SER A 88 -20.16 -24.02 51.34
CA SER A 88 -19.13 -23.02 51.64
C SER A 88 -19.69 -21.61 51.81
N ILE A 89 -20.84 -21.31 51.19
CA ILE A 89 -21.54 -20.04 51.36
C ILE A 89 -22.47 -20.09 52.57
N ALA A 90 -23.25 -21.15 52.69
CA ALA A 90 -24.27 -21.30 53.73
C ALA A 90 -24.31 -22.77 54.17
N PRO A 91 -23.92 -23.11 55.42
CA PRO A 91 -23.81 -24.51 55.87
C PRO A 91 -25.11 -25.34 55.73
N THR A 92 -26.27 -24.69 55.73
CA THR A 92 -27.58 -25.33 55.61
C THR A 92 -28.03 -25.57 54.15
N LEU A 93 -27.36 -24.97 53.17
CA LEU A 93 -27.71 -25.06 51.76
C LEU A 93 -27.40 -26.47 51.22
N GLY A 94 -28.41 -27.17 50.71
CA GLY A 94 -28.25 -28.54 50.21
C GLY A 94 -28.08 -29.60 51.30
N ALA A 95 -28.43 -29.31 52.56
CA ALA A 95 -28.32 -30.27 53.67
C ALA A 95 -29.18 -31.52 53.44
N ALA A 96 -30.38 -31.37 52.88
CA ALA A 96 -31.26 -32.50 52.54
C ALA A 96 -30.67 -33.34 51.39
N ALA A 97 -30.14 -32.68 50.35
CA ALA A 97 -29.45 -33.34 49.25
C ALA A 97 -28.17 -34.08 49.72
N SER A 98 -27.40 -33.51 50.64
CA SER A 98 -26.24 -34.15 51.26
C SER A 98 -26.62 -35.44 52.00
N GLY A 99 -27.73 -35.41 52.74
CA GLY A 99 -28.27 -36.59 53.43
C GLY A 99 -28.65 -37.72 52.47
N LEU A 100 -29.25 -37.40 51.31
CA LEU A 100 -29.57 -38.37 50.26
C LEU A 100 -28.31 -38.99 49.63
N LEU A 101 -27.28 -38.19 49.40
CA LEU A 101 -26.00 -38.63 48.82
C LEU A 101 -25.17 -39.52 49.78
N GLN A 102 -25.39 -39.41 51.08
CA GLN A 102 -24.74 -40.23 52.12
C GLN A 102 -25.46 -41.56 52.38
N SER A 103 -26.60 -41.81 51.72
CA SER A 103 -27.34 -43.08 51.79
C SER A 103 -26.49 -44.25 51.26
N PRO A 104 -26.59 -45.47 51.84
CA PRO A 104 -25.94 -46.67 51.30
C PRO A 104 -26.34 -46.97 49.84
N GLN A 105 -27.53 -46.53 49.44
CA GLN A 105 -28.01 -46.53 48.06
C GLN A 105 -28.51 -45.12 47.75
N PRO A 106 -27.67 -44.26 47.16
CA PRO A 106 -28.10 -42.91 46.80
C PRO A 106 -29.18 -43.00 45.71
N PRO A 107 -30.23 -42.16 45.79
CA PRO A 107 -31.27 -42.11 44.76
C PRO A 107 -30.71 -41.57 43.44
N PRO A 108 -31.45 -41.69 42.32
CA PRO A 108 -31.05 -41.13 41.03
C PRO A 108 -30.71 -39.64 41.14
N ALA A 109 -29.73 -39.19 40.35
CA ALA A 109 -29.21 -37.82 40.36
C ALA A 109 -30.32 -36.75 40.25
N GLU A 110 -31.36 -37.01 39.45
CA GLU A 110 -32.50 -36.12 39.28
C GLU A 110 -33.24 -35.84 40.60
N LEU A 111 -33.48 -36.86 41.44
CA LEU A 111 -34.17 -36.68 42.72
C LEU A 111 -33.32 -35.85 43.71
N VAL A 112 -32.00 -36.07 43.68
CA VAL A 112 -31.04 -35.27 44.47
C VAL A 112 -31.05 -33.82 44.00
N LEU A 113 -31.06 -33.58 42.69
CA LEU A 113 -31.11 -32.25 42.09
C LEU A 113 -32.43 -31.53 42.39
N ILE A 114 -33.58 -32.22 42.34
CA ILE A 114 -34.88 -31.64 42.72
C ILE A 114 -34.85 -31.17 44.18
N THR A 115 -34.31 -32.01 45.07
CA THR A 115 -34.15 -31.67 46.49
C THR A 115 -33.24 -30.45 46.67
N LEU A 116 -32.11 -30.44 45.96
CA LEU A 116 -31.16 -29.33 45.98
C LEU A 116 -31.78 -28.03 45.44
N LEU A 117 -32.54 -28.10 44.35
CA LEU A 117 -33.22 -26.96 43.73
C LEU A 117 -34.27 -26.36 44.66
N ASN A 118 -34.99 -27.19 45.43
CA ASN A 118 -35.93 -26.71 46.44
C ASN A 118 -35.21 -26.00 47.60
N ASP A 119 -34.08 -26.56 48.07
CA ASP A 119 -33.23 -25.93 49.10
C ASP A 119 -32.70 -24.57 48.61
N ILE A 120 -32.21 -24.50 47.36
CA ILE A 120 -31.73 -23.25 46.74
C ILE A 120 -32.89 -22.25 46.59
N SER A 121 -34.06 -22.71 46.16
CA SER A 121 -35.25 -21.86 45.96
C SER A 121 -35.72 -21.22 47.27
N ALA A 122 -35.57 -21.91 48.40
CA ALA A 122 -35.87 -21.39 49.73
C ALA A 122 -34.85 -20.36 50.23
N TRP A 123 -33.63 -20.35 49.67
CA TRP A 123 -32.58 -19.40 50.02
C TRP A 123 -32.62 -18.18 49.10
N LEU A 124 -33.10 -17.05 49.63
CA LEU A 124 -33.41 -15.84 48.84
C LEU A 124 -32.21 -14.94 48.52
N THR A 125 -31.01 -15.27 48.99
CA THR A 125 -29.80 -14.46 48.75
C THR A 125 -29.23 -14.76 47.36
N PRO A 126 -29.08 -13.76 46.47
CA PRO A 126 -28.47 -13.99 45.16
C PRO A 126 -26.99 -14.38 45.26
N PHE A 127 -26.57 -15.42 44.55
CA PHE A 127 -25.20 -15.95 44.60
C PHE A 127 -24.74 -16.47 43.24
N VAL A 128 -23.43 -16.71 43.12
CA VAL A 128 -22.79 -17.24 41.91
C VAL A 128 -22.21 -18.63 42.20
N LEU A 129 -22.48 -19.59 41.32
CA LEU A 129 -21.78 -20.88 41.29
C LEU A 129 -20.78 -20.89 40.13
N VAL A 130 -19.51 -21.12 40.44
CA VAL A 130 -18.43 -21.27 39.45
C VAL A 130 -18.02 -22.73 39.35
N LEU A 131 -18.06 -23.26 38.13
CA LEU A 131 -17.46 -24.54 37.76
C LEU A 131 -16.21 -24.26 36.94
N ASP A 132 -15.05 -24.44 37.53
CA ASP A 132 -13.75 -24.25 36.88
C ASP A 132 -13.20 -25.56 36.34
N ASP A 133 -12.51 -25.48 35.20
CA ASP A 133 -11.95 -26.63 34.47
C ASP A 133 -12.96 -27.73 34.07
N TYR A 134 -14.17 -27.33 33.65
CA TYR A 134 -15.26 -28.29 33.32
C TYR A 134 -14.91 -29.34 32.26
N HIS A 135 -14.06 -28.98 31.28
CA HIS A 135 -13.54 -29.90 30.26
C HIS A 135 -12.88 -31.18 30.79
N LEU A 136 -12.45 -31.24 32.06
CA LEU A 136 -11.89 -32.47 32.66
C LEU A 136 -12.97 -33.54 32.95
N VAL A 137 -14.24 -33.14 32.90
CA VAL A 137 -15.40 -34.00 33.19
C VAL A 137 -16.10 -34.39 31.89
N ASP A 138 -15.51 -35.36 31.17
CA ASP A 138 -16.15 -35.95 29.98
C ASP A 138 -17.13 -37.07 30.38
N ALA A 139 -18.28 -36.69 30.93
CA ALA A 139 -19.31 -37.64 31.35
C ALA A 139 -20.72 -37.16 30.99
N ALA A 140 -21.39 -37.89 30.08
CA ALA A 140 -22.74 -37.55 29.62
C ALA A 140 -23.77 -37.48 30.77
N ALA A 141 -23.60 -38.28 31.82
CA ALA A 141 -24.46 -38.25 33.00
C ALA A 141 -24.30 -36.94 33.81
N VAL A 142 -23.09 -36.36 33.86
CA VAL A 142 -22.84 -35.06 34.49
C VAL A 142 -23.40 -33.93 33.62
N ASP A 143 -23.21 -34.01 32.29
CA ASP A 143 -23.83 -33.06 31.35
C ASP A 143 -25.36 -33.03 31.48
N GLN A 144 -25.99 -34.20 31.63
CA GLN A 144 -27.44 -34.31 31.86
C GLN A 144 -27.85 -33.70 33.20
N ALA A 145 -27.08 -33.93 34.26
CA ALA A 145 -27.32 -33.34 35.58
C ALA A 145 -27.23 -31.80 35.53
N LEU A 146 -26.20 -31.23 34.87
CA LEU A 146 -26.09 -29.79 34.67
C LEU A 146 -27.20 -29.24 33.77
N GLY A 147 -27.56 -29.97 32.71
CA GLY A 147 -28.66 -29.59 31.81
C GLY A 147 -29.98 -29.45 32.56
N PHE A 148 -30.28 -30.42 33.43
CA PHE A 148 -31.45 -30.39 34.31
C PHE A 148 -31.41 -29.20 35.28
N LEU A 149 -30.25 -28.95 35.91
CA LEU A 149 -30.03 -27.82 36.81
C LEU A 149 -30.23 -26.47 36.10
N LEU A 150 -29.72 -26.31 34.87
CA LEU A 150 -29.87 -25.10 34.07
C LEU A 150 -31.31 -24.85 33.61
N GLU A 151 -32.06 -25.91 33.31
CA GLU A 151 -33.46 -25.82 32.91
C GLU A 151 -34.36 -25.36 34.06
N HIS A 152 -34.01 -25.72 35.30
CA HIS A 152 -34.78 -25.39 36.50
C HIS A 152 -34.09 -24.38 37.43
N LEU A 153 -33.04 -23.70 36.95
CA LEU A 153 -32.20 -22.80 37.75
C LEU A 153 -33.04 -21.65 38.36
N PRO A 154 -33.05 -21.49 39.71
CA PRO A 154 -33.74 -20.38 40.37
C PRO A 154 -33.10 -19.03 40.05
N ALA A 155 -33.90 -17.95 40.07
CA ALA A 155 -33.44 -16.61 39.66
C ALA A 155 -32.35 -16.01 40.57
N GLN A 156 -32.24 -16.47 41.81
CA GLN A 156 -31.18 -16.08 42.74
C GLN A 156 -29.81 -16.71 42.43
N MET A 157 -29.76 -17.75 41.60
CA MET A 157 -28.52 -18.44 41.27
C MET A 157 -28.07 -18.08 39.86
N HIS A 158 -26.81 -17.65 39.73
CA HIS A 158 -26.15 -17.49 38.43
C HIS A 158 -25.04 -18.52 38.28
N MET A 159 -25.01 -19.26 37.17
CA MET A 159 -23.97 -20.27 36.92
C MET A 159 -22.89 -19.72 35.99
N VAL A 160 -21.63 -20.00 36.32
CA VAL A 160 -20.46 -19.67 35.50
C VAL A 160 -19.69 -20.95 35.23
N ILE A 161 -19.43 -21.24 33.95
CA ILE A 161 -18.63 -22.40 33.53
C ILE A 161 -17.37 -21.89 32.83
N ALA A 162 -16.20 -22.26 33.36
CA ALA A 162 -14.91 -22.06 32.71
C ALA A 162 -14.44 -23.40 32.12
N THR A 163 -14.13 -23.40 30.82
CA THR A 163 -13.84 -24.63 30.09
C THR A 163 -12.87 -24.39 28.93
N ARG A 164 -12.22 -25.46 28.46
CA ARG A 164 -11.39 -25.42 27.25
C ARG A 164 -12.20 -25.63 25.97
N GLU A 165 -13.31 -26.35 26.07
CA GLU A 165 -14.19 -26.70 24.95
C GLU A 165 -15.66 -26.53 25.32
N ASP A 166 -16.54 -26.48 24.32
CA ASP A 166 -17.96 -26.28 24.57
C ASP A 166 -18.59 -27.52 25.20
N PRO A 167 -19.21 -27.39 26.38
CA PRO A 167 -19.83 -28.52 27.05
C PRO A 167 -21.04 -28.99 26.24
N ARG A 168 -21.42 -30.27 26.39
CA ARG A 168 -22.58 -30.89 25.71
C ARG A 168 -23.92 -30.46 26.34
N LEU A 169 -24.10 -29.15 26.49
CA LEU A 169 -25.27 -28.48 27.04
C LEU A 169 -26.08 -27.85 25.90
N PRO A 170 -27.38 -27.56 26.10
CA PRO A 170 -28.25 -26.95 25.09
C PRO A 170 -27.96 -25.44 24.88
N LEU A 171 -26.70 -25.07 24.59
CA LEU A 171 -26.23 -23.68 24.48
C LEU A 171 -26.99 -22.88 23.43
N ALA A 172 -27.32 -23.49 22.28
CA ALA A 172 -28.09 -22.82 21.22
C ALA A 172 -29.49 -22.40 21.70
N ARG A 173 -30.14 -23.24 22.53
CA ARG A 173 -31.45 -22.93 23.12
C ARG A 173 -31.34 -21.79 24.15
N LEU A 174 -30.30 -21.80 24.98
CA LEU A 174 -30.05 -20.72 25.94
C LEU A 174 -29.74 -19.40 25.22
N ARG A 175 -28.96 -19.45 24.14
CA ARG A 175 -28.66 -18.29 23.28
C ARG A 175 -29.93 -17.70 22.66
N ALA A 176 -30.80 -18.54 22.11
CA ALA A 176 -32.07 -18.09 21.50
C ALA A 176 -33.06 -17.48 22.51
N ARG A 177 -32.91 -17.79 23.81
CA ARG A 177 -33.76 -17.27 24.90
C ARG A 177 -33.14 -16.11 25.67
N ASP A 178 -32.00 -15.58 25.22
CA ASP A 178 -31.22 -14.56 25.94
C ASP A 178 -30.82 -14.98 27.38
N GLN A 179 -30.56 -16.28 27.58
CA GLN A 179 -30.20 -16.87 28.87
C GLN A 179 -28.71 -17.22 29.01
N LEU A 180 -27.90 -16.87 28.01
CA LEU A 180 -26.47 -17.18 27.93
C LEU A 180 -25.62 -15.92 27.73
N THR A 181 -24.58 -15.76 28.53
CA THR A 181 -23.47 -14.83 28.28
C THR A 181 -22.26 -15.63 27.85
N GLU A 182 -21.67 -15.33 26.70
CA GLU A 182 -20.50 -16.06 26.19
C GLU A 182 -19.28 -15.14 26.20
N ILE A 183 -18.14 -15.65 26.66
CA ILE A 183 -16.83 -15.03 26.53
C ILE A 183 -15.93 -16.04 25.81
N ARG A 184 -15.49 -15.67 24.61
CA ARG A 184 -14.76 -16.56 23.69
C ARG A 184 -13.30 -16.11 23.53
N ILE A 185 -12.51 -16.86 22.76
CA ILE A 185 -11.08 -16.57 22.50
C ILE A 185 -10.88 -15.13 22.03
N ALA A 186 -11.65 -14.67 21.04
CA ALA A 186 -11.56 -13.31 20.52
C ALA A 186 -11.79 -12.24 21.59
N ASP A 187 -12.66 -12.52 22.57
CA ASP A 187 -12.88 -11.63 23.70
C ASP A 187 -11.71 -11.68 24.69
N LEU A 188 -11.12 -12.86 24.91
CA LEU A 188 -10.09 -13.11 25.92
C LEU A 188 -8.67 -12.73 25.50
N ARG A 189 -8.39 -12.50 24.21
CA ARG A 189 -7.11 -11.95 23.76
C ARG A 189 -6.83 -10.61 24.42
N PHE A 190 -5.59 -10.36 24.84
CA PHE A 190 -5.20 -9.04 25.27
C PHE A 190 -5.30 -8.05 24.11
N SER A 191 -5.93 -6.91 24.37
CA SER A 191 -5.79 -5.75 23.47
C SER A 191 -4.36 -5.21 23.56
N THR A 192 -3.97 -4.35 22.62
CA THR A 192 -2.66 -3.67 22.66
C THR A 192 -2.45 -2.92 23.98
N SER A 193 -3.51 -2.32 24.54
CA SER A 193 -3.45 -1.64 25.84
C SER A 193 -3.28 -2.63 27.01
N GLU A 194 -4.02 -3.74 27.02
CA GLU A 194 -3.91 -4.80 28.04
C GLU A 194 -2.51 -5.46 27.98
N ALA A 195 -1.97 -5.65 26.77
CA ALA A 195 -0.62 -6.18 26.56
C ALA A 195 0.47 -5.20 27.02
N ALA A 196 0.32 -3.90 26.73
CA ALA A 196 1.23 -2.87 27.21
C ALA A 196 1.27 -2.81 28.75
N GLU A 197 0.09 -2.82 29.38
CA GLU A 197 -0.04 -2.84 30.84
C GLU A 197 0.62 -4.09 31.42
N PHE A 198 0.37 -5.27 30.85
CA PHE A 198 0.96 -6.52 31.31
C PHE A 198 2.49 -6.54 31.17
N LEU A 199 3.01 -6.20 30.00
CA LEU A 199 4.45 -6.28 29.71
C LEU A 199 5.23 -5.24 30.51
N ASN A 200 4.74 -4.00 30.57
CA ASN A 200 5.49 -2.91 31.18
C ASN A 200 5.23 -2.74 32.68
N HIS A 201 3.99 -2.87 33.13
CA HIS A 201 3.66 -2.67 34.55
C HIS A 201 3.73 -3.98 35.36
N SER A 202 3.19 -5.08 34.85
CA SER A 202 3.19 -6.36 35.60
C SER A 202 4.53 -7.09 35.51
N MET A 203 5.13 -7.11 34.32
CA MET A 203 6.39 -7.83 34.07
C MET A 203 7.64 -6.93 34.14
N GLY A 204 7.46 -5.61 34.26
CA GLY A 204 8.55 -4.64 34.46
C GLY A 204 9.46 -4.44 33.25
N LEU A 205 9.00 -4.77 32.04
CA LEU A 205 9.75 -4.51 30.81
C LEU A 205 9.58 -3.04 30.41
N VAL A 206 10.60 -2.40 29.85
CA VAL A 206 10.48 -1.00 29.38
C VAL A 206 10.45 -1.02 27.85
N LEU A 207 9.35 -1.54 27.28
CA LEU A 207 9.20 -1.71 25.83
C LEU A 207 8.52 -0.50 25.18
N SER A 208 8.93 -0.18 23.96
CA SER A 208 8.27 0.80 23.10
C SER A 208 6.97 0.25 22.52
N ASP A 209 6.08 1.15 22.06
CA ASP A 209 4.80 0.78 21.45
C ASP A 209 4.99 -0.13 20.21
N ALA A 210 6.03 0.11 19.41
CA ALA A 210 6.36 -0.73 18.25
C ALA A 210 6.74 -2.17 18.67
N ASN A 211 7.49 -2.33 19.76
CA ASN A 211 7.88 -3.62 20.29
C ASN A 211 6.70 -4.36 20.94
N ILE A 212 5.81 -3.63 21.61
CA ILE A 212 4.56 -4.17 22.18
C ILE A 212 3.65 -4.66 21.05
N ALA A 213 3.46 -3.85 20.00
CA ALA A 213 2.68 -4.25 18.84
C ALA A 213 3.27 -5.47 18.13
N ALA A 214 4.61 -5.56 18.00
CA ALA A 214 5.27 -6.71 17.42
C ALA A 214 5.06 -8.00 18.25
N LEU A 215 5.17 -7.93 19.58
CA LEU A 215 4.89 -9.06 20.47
C LEU A 215 3.42 -9.46 20.46
N GLU A 216 2.51 -8.49 20.49
CA GLU A 216 1.06 -8.73 20.43
C GLU A 216 0.70 -9.42 19.10
N ALA A 217 1.22 -8.96 17.97
CA ALA A 217 0.96 -9.56 16.67
C ALA A 217 1.46 -11.02 16.59
N ARG A 218 2.63 -11.34 17.17
CA ARG A 218 3.20 -12.70 17.17
C ARG A 218 2.50 -13.64 18.14
N THR A 219 2.08 -13.13 19.30
CA THR A 219 1.36 -13.89 20.32
C THR A 219 -0.15 -13.89 20.08
N GLU A 220 -0.65 -13.08 19.15
CA GLU A 220 -2.07 -12.78 18.90
C GLU A 220 -2.85 -12.47 20.19
N GLY A 221 -2.21 -11.76 21.14
CA GLY A 221 -2.78 -11.44 22.44
C GLY A 221 -2.94 -12.64 23.39
N TRP A 222 -2.28 -13.77 23.12
CA TRP A 222 -2.26 -14.94 24.01
C TRP A 222 -1.47 -14.64 25.29
N ILE A 223 -2.16 -14.61 26.43
CA ILE A 223 -1.60 -14.15 27.72
C ILE A 223 -0.41 -15.01 28.17
N ALA A 224 -0.53 -16.34 28.09
CA ALA A 224 0.60 -17.22 28.41
C ALA A 224 1.77 -17.04 27.44
N GLY A 225 1.50 -16.81 26.15
CA GLY A 225 2.53 -16.48 25.16
C GLY A 225 3.28 -15.19 25.51
N LEU A 226 2.55 -14.13 25.87
CA LEU A 226 3.12 -12.87 26.34
C LEU A 226 3.91 -13.04 27.65
N GLN A 227 3.42 -13.87 28.56
CA GLN A 227 4.11 -14.16 29.82
C GLN A 227 5.44 -14.90 29.58
N LEU A 228 5.43 -15.92 28.73
CA LEU A 228 6.64 -16.67 28.35
C LEU A 228 7.63 -15.80 27.57
N ALA A 229 7.13 -14.92 26.70
CA ALA A 229 7.93 -13.90 26.03
C ALA A 229 8.62 -12.98 27.04
N ALA A 230 7.86 -12.49 28.03
CA ALA A 230 8.38 -11.59 29.04
C ALA A 230 9.42 -12.25 29.96
N ILE A 231 9.17 -13.49 30.40
CA ILE A 231 10.15 -14.27 31.19
C ILE A 231 11.44 -14.48 30.39
N SER A 232 11.33 -14.75 29.09
CA SER A 232 12.49 -14.96 28.23
C SER A 232 13.27 -13.67 27.95
N ALA A 233 12.58 -12.52 27.92
CA ALA A 233 13.19 -11.21 27.76
C ALA A 233 13.91 -10.72 29.03
N GLN A 234 13.43 -11.14 30.22
CA GLN A 234 14.08 -10.83 31.51
C GLN A 234 15.48 -11.46 31.57
N GLY A 235 16.52 -10.63 31.40
CA GLY A 235 17.93 -11.05 31.40
C GLY A 235 18.70 -10.74 30.11
N HIS A 236 18.02 -10.30 29.05
CA HIS A 236 18.65 -9.81 27.82
C HIS A 236 18.79 -8.28 27.86
N SER A 237 19.97 -7.75 27.53
CA SER A 237 20.21 -6.30 27.42
C SER A 237 19.60 -5.69 26.16
N ASP A 238 19.36 -6.50 25.12
CA ASP A 238 18.72 -6.10 23.86
C ASP A 238 17.32 -6.70 23.74
N ALA A 239 16.32 -5.99 24.26
CA ALA A 239 14.92 -6.40 24.18
C ALA A 239 14.39 -6.34 22.74
N THR A 240 14.86 -5.41 21.90
CA THR A 240 14.35 -5.22 20.54
C THR A 240 14.82 -6.35 19.62
N GLY A 241 16.11 -6.71 19.66
CA GLY A 241 16.64 -7.85 18.90
C GLY A 241 16.03 -9.19 19.35
N PHE A 242 15.78 -9.35 20.65
CA PHE A 242 15.05 -10.51 21.17
C PHE A 242 13.62 -10.58 20.62
N ILE A 243 12.86 -9.49 20.67
CA ILE A 243 11.48 -9.44 20.16
C ILE A 243 11.45 -9.73 18.66
N ALA A 244 12.42 -9.20 17.89
CA ALA A 244 12.55 -9.48 16.47
C ALA A 244 12.80 -10.98 16.18
N SER A 245 13.49 -11.69 17.06
CA SER A 245 13.77 -13.13 16.94
C SER A 245 12.77 -14.03 17.68
N PHE A 246 11.76 -13.47 18.35
CA PHE A 246 10.79 -14.23 19.14
C PHE A 246 9.80 -15.02 18.28
N THR A 247 9.95 -16.35 18.20
CA THR A 247 9.08 -17.29 17.46
C THR A 247 8.58 -18.42 18.37
N GLY A 248 7.66 -19.25 17.88
CA GLY A 248 7.20 -20.43 18.63
C GLY A 248 8.28 -21.50 18.88
N SER A 249 9.45 -21.39 18.25
CA SER A 249 10.60 -22.28 18.47
C SER A 249 11.46 -21.91 19.68
N HIS A 250 11.10 -20.88 20.46
CA HIS A 250 11.79 -20.58 21.72
C HIS A 250 11.51 -21.63 22.77
N ARG A 251 12.56 -22.06 23.49
CA ARG A 251 12.54 -23.17 24.46
C ARG A 251 11.32 -23.13 25.40
N PHE A 252 11.07 -22.00 26.06
CA PHE A 252 9.98 -21.89 27.03
C PHE A 252 8.58 -21.99 26.40
N ILE A 253 8.40 -21.52 25.16
CA ILE A 253 7.15 -21.69 24.42
C ILE A 253 7.00 -23.13 23.95
N MET A 254 8.07 -23.71 23.43
CA MET A 254 8.09 -25.10 22.98
C MET A 254 7.74 -26.05 24.13
N ASP A 255 8.43 -25.96 25.27
CA ASP A 255 8.21 -26.82 26.43
C ASP A 255 6.73 -26.75 26.86
N TYR A 256 6.19 -25.53 26.98
CA TYR A 256 4.77 -25.34 27.32
C TYR A 256 3.82 -25.93 26.27
N LEU A 257 3.97 -25.59 24.99
CA LEU A 257 3.04 -26.05 23.94
C LEU A 257 3.14 -27.57 23.73
N VAL A 258 4.32 -28.16 23.93
CA VAL A 258 4.50 -29.61 23.85
C VAL A 258 3.79 -30.29 25.03
N GLU A 259 4.02 -29.86 26.26
CA GLU A 259 3.45 -30.51 27.45
C GLU A 259 1.93 -30.30 27.57
N GLU A 260 1.46 -29.06 27.38
CA GLU A 260 0.07 -28.68 27.62
C GLU A 260 -0.87 -28.92 26.43
N VAL A 261 -0.34 -28.95 25.20
CA VAL A 261 -1.16 -29.07 23.99
C VAL A 261 -0.84 -30.37 23.25
N LEU A 262 0.41 -30.56 22.81
CA LEU A 262 0.76 -31.65 21.89
C LEU A 262 0.73 -33.03 22.59
N GLN A 263 1.33 -33.19 23.77
CA GLN A 263 1.46 -34.47 24.47
C GLN A 263 0.10 -35.04 24.89
N GLN A 264 -0.90 -34.19 25.13
CA GLN A 264 -2.27 -34.57 25.48
C GLN A 264 -3.06 -35.17 24.31
N GLN A 265 -2.56 -35.07 23.08
CA GLN A 265 -3.25 -35.58 21.89
C GLN A 265 -2.98 -37.07 21.63
N SER A 266 -3.93 -37.73 20.94
CA SER A 266 -3.70 -39.07 20.41
C SER A 266 -2.61 -39.05 19.33
N GLU A 267 -1.97 -40.21 19.10
CA GLU A 267 -0.85 -40.31 18.15
C GLU A 267 -1.26 -39.91 16.73
N ASP A 268 -2.47 -40.28 16.30
CA ASP A 268 -3.03 -39.89 15.00
C ASP A 268 -3.15 -38.36 14.83
N VAL A 269 -3.54 -37.65 15.89
CA VAL A 269 -3.68 -36.19 15.87
C VAL A 269 -2.31 -35.52 15.92
N LYS A 270 -1.35 -36.06 16.69
CA LYS A 270 0.04 -35.58 16.71
C LYS A 270 0.67 -35.64 15.33
N GLN A 271 0.59 -36.80 14.67
CA GLN A 271 1.11 -36.93 13.30
C GLN A 271 0.44 -35.97 12.33
N PHE A 272 -0.89 -35.82 12.40
CA PHE A 272 -1.62 -34.88 11.55
C PHE A 272 -1.13 -33.43 11.74
N LEU A 273 -1.02 -32.97 12.99
CA LEU A 273 -0.55 -31.61 13.32
C LEU A 273 0.87 -31.37 12.79
N LEU A 274 1.77 -32.34 12.93
CA LEU A 274 3.14 -32.22 12.44
C LEU A 274 3.19 -32.21 10.90
N GLN A 275 2.50 -33.14 10.23
CA GLN A 275 2.50 -33.24 8.77
C GLN A 275 1.90 -32.03 8.06
N THR A 276 0.91 -31.38 8.68
CA THR A 276 0.24 -30.20 8.14
C THR A 276 0.86 -28.87 8.60
N ALA A 277 1.89 -28.91 9.45
CA ALA A 277 2.58 -27.72 9.96
C ALA A 277 3.26 -26.87 8.88
N ILE A 278 3.53 -27.46 7.71
CA ILE A 278 4.10 -26.75 6.56
C ILE A 278 3.11 -25.79 5.88
N LEU A 279 1.83 -25.85 6.24
CA LEU A 279 0.76 -25.12 5.57
C LEU A 279 0.46 -23.80 6.28
N SER A 280 0.41 -22.70 5.52
CA SER A 280 -0.01 -21.38 6.04
C SER A 280 -1.52 -21.27 6.22
N ARG A 281 -2.29 -22.07 5.47
CA ARG A 281 -3.75 -22.19 5.53
C ARG A 281 -4.13 -23.66 5.35
N LEU A 282 -5.20 -24.06 6.02
CA LEU A 282 -5.65 -25.43 6.14
C LEU A 282 -7.10 -25.52 5.64
N SER A 283 -7.37 -26.52 4.80
CA SER A 283 -8.71 -26.98 4.48
C SER A 283 -8.72 -28.50 4.56
N ALA A 284 -9.89 -29.12 4.71
CA ALA A 284 -9.99 -30.58 4.85
C ALA A 284 -9.32 -31.30 3.65
N SER A 285 -9.62 -30.88 2.43
CA SER A 285 -9.08 -31.48 1.20
C SER A 285 -7.58 -31.25 1.02
N LEU A 286 -7.06 -30.08 1.41
CA LEU A 286 -5.62 -29.82 1.38
C LEU A 286 -4.89 -30.68 2.42
N CYS A 287 -5.43 -30.79 3.63
CA CYS A 287 -4.83 -31.61 4.68
C CYS A 287 -4.78 -33.08 4.24
N GLU A 288 -5.87 -33.62 3.68
CA GLU A 288 -5.94 -35.00 3.19
C GLU A 288 -4.93 -35.27 2.06
N ALA A 289 -4.77 -34.32 1.13
CA ALA A 289 -3.76 -34.42 0.09
C ALA A 289 -2.34 -34.43 0.68
N VAL A 290 -2.05 -33.58 1.67
CA VAL A 290 -0.73 -33.48 2.28
C VAL A 290 -0.42 -34.67 3.18
N THR A 291 -1.35 -35.20 3.95
CA THR A 291 -1.12 -36.39 4.79
C THR A 291 -1.14 -37.69 3.99
N GLY A 292 -1.66 -37.68 2.74
CA GLY A 292 -1.74 -38.87 1.89
C GLY A 292 -2.81 -39.87 2.34
N THR A 293 -3.75 -39.45 3.20
CA THR A 293 -4.85 -40.29 3.69
C THR A 293 -6.05 -40.23 2.74
N THR A 294 -6.54 -41.39 2.32
CA THR A 294 -7.75 -41.55 1.47
C THR A 294 -9.07 -41.59 2.25
N SER A 295 -9.01 -41.54 3.58
CA SER A 295 -10.16 -41.47 4.50
C SER A 295 -10.34 -40.00 4.97
N PRO A 296 -11.55 -39.52 5.30
CA PRO A 296 -11.81 -38.12 5.68
C PRO A 296 -11.27 -37.75 7.08
N ALA A 297 -10.00 -38.09 7.33
CA ALA A 297 -9.27 -37.77 8.54
C ALA A 297 -9.07 -36.25 8.66
N GLY A 298 -8.89 -35.53 7.55
CA GLY A 298 -8.72 -34.07 7.55
C GLY A 298 -9.95 -33.35 8.09
N SER A 299 -11.13 -33.65 7.54
CA SER A 299 -12.39 -33.07 8.03
C SER A 299 -12.66 -33.42 9.51
N ARG A 300 -12.48 -34.69 9.88
CA ARG A 300 -12.70 -35.17 11.27
C ARG A 300 -11.74 -34.51 12.27
N ILE A 301 -10.45 -34.45 11.95
CA ILE A 301 -9.43 -33.90 12.86
C ILE A 301 -9.56 -32.38 12.92
N LEU A 302 -9.77 -31.66 11.81
CA LEU A 302 -10.01 -30.22 11.86
C LEU A 302 -11.26 -29.86 12.67
N ALA A 303 -12.35 -30.62 12.53
CA ALA A 303 -13.54 -30.43 13.35
C ALA A 303 -13.26 -30.66 14.84
N TYR A 304 -12.46 -31.68 15.17
CA TYR A 304 -12.02 -31.92 16.55
C TYR A 304 -11.15 -30.77 17.07
N LEU A 305 -10.14 -30.33 16.32
CA LEU A 305 -9.25 -29.22 16.71
C LEU A 305 -10.04 -27.90 16.91
N ASP A 306 -11.04 -27.66 16.06
CA ASP A 306 -11.94 -26.50 16.15
C ASP A 306 -12.85 -26.58 17.39
N GLN A 307 -13.39 -27.76 17.71
CA GLN A 307 -14.25 -27.96 18.89
C GLN A 307 -13.46 -27.90 20.21
N ALA A 308 -12.27 -28.51 20.23
CA ALA A 308 -11.39 -28.56 21.39
C ALA A 308 -10.59 -27.25 21.60
N ASN A 309 -10.77 -26.25 20.73
CA ASN A 309 -10.01 -25.00 20.71
C ASN A 309 -8.48 -25.22 20.73
N LEU A 310 -7.96 -26.16 19.93
CA LEU A 310 -6.54 -26.53 19.91
C LEU A 310 -5.72 -25.56 19.03
N LEU A 311 -5.72 -24.28 19.42
CA LEU A 311 -4.95 -23.21 18.77
C LEU A 311 -5.18 -23.14 17.24
N LEU A 312 -6.38 -23.51 16.80
CA LEU A 312 -6.85 -23.40 15.42
C LEU A 312 -7.70 -22.13 15.28
N VAL A 313 -7.43 -21.34 14.25
CA VAL A 313 -8.11 -20.08 13.96
C VAL A 313 -8.90 -20.23 12.66
N ARG A 314 -10.18 -19.88 12.68
CA ARG A 314 -11.04 -19.85 11.48
C ARG A 314 -10.71 -18.63 10.63
N LEU A 315 -10.58 -18.83 9.33
CA LEU A 315 -10.34 -17.77 8.34
C LEU A 315 -11.61 -17.34 7.61
N ASP A 316 -12.68 -18.14 7.69
CA ASP A 316 -13.99 -17.85 7.11
C ASP A 316 -15.14 -18.25 8.05
N ASP A 317 -16.32 -17.71 7.78
CA ASP A 317 -17.54 -18.03 8.54
C ASP A 317 -18.10 -19.42 8.21
N GLN A 318 -17.74 -19.96 7.03
CA GLN A 318 -18.20 -21.25 6.53
C GLN A 318 -17.41 -22.44 7.10
N ARG A 319 -16.32 -22.18 7.85
CA ARG A 319 -15.42 -23.18 8.43
C ARG A 319 -14.75 -24.07 7.38
N HIS A 320 -14.41 -23.51 6.23
CA HIS A 320 -13.67 -24.22 5.19
C HIS A 320 -12.17 -23.98 5.32
N TRP A 321 -11.78 -22.76 5.72
CA TRP A 321 -10.39 -22.37 5.87
C TRP A 321 -10.02 -22.09 7.32
N PHE A 322 -8.89 -22.67 7.72
CA PHE A 322 -8.31 -22.51 9.03
C PHE A 322 -6.83 -22.14 8.92
N ARG A 323 -6.24 -21.69 10.02
CA ARG A 323 -4.79 -21.65 10.21
C ARG A 323 -4.46 -22.04 11.63
N TYR A 324 -3.25 -22.53 11.86
CA TYR A 324 -2.73 -22.61 13.22
C TYR A 324 -2.44 -21.21 13.76
N HIS A 325 -2.54 -21.06 15.08
CA HIS A 325 -1.98 -19.92 15.79
C HIS A 325 -0.48 -19.81 15.51
N HIS A 326 0.05 -18.60 15.28
CA HIS A 326 1.43 -18.43 14.77
C HIS A 326 2.50 -19.17 15.60
N LEU A 327 2.52 -18.98 16.93
CA LEU A 327 3.48 -19.69 17.79
C LEU A 327 3.31 -21.22 17.80
N PHE A 328 2.09 -21.70 17.59
CA PHE A 328 1.85 -23.14 17.51
C PHE A 328 2.35 -23.71 16.18
N ALA A 329 2.12 -23.01 15.07
CA ALA A 329 2.65 -23.37 13.76
C ALA A 329 4.18 -23.44 13.77
N ASP A 330 4.85 -22.43 14.32
CA ASP A 330 6.31 -22.38 14.45
C ASP A 330 6.87 -23.57 15.25
N MET A 331 6.24 -23.88 16.39
CA MET A 331 6.62 -25.02 17.23
C MET A 331 6.43 -26.35 16.48
N LEU A 332 5.26 -26.55 15.85
CA LEU A 332 4.97 -27.76 15.08
C LEU A 332 5.95 -27.94 13.92
N HIS A 333 6.29 -26.85 13.21
CA HIS A 333 7.25 -26.89 12.12
C HIS A 333 8.66 -27.23 12.60
N ALA A 334 9.11 -26.64 13.72
CA ALA A 334 10.39 -26.98 14.33
C ALA A 334 10.44 -28.45 14.77
N ARG A 335 9.34 -28.98 15.31
CA ARG A 335 9.23 -30.38 15.73
C ARG A 335 9.18 -31.34 14.54
N LEU A 336 8.48 -30.99 13.47
CA LEU A 336 8.45 -31.74 12.22
C LEU A 336 9.86 -31.93 11.65
N LEU A 337 10.67 -30.87 11.62
CA LEU A 337 12.06 -30.92 11.16
C LEU A 337 12.94 -31.81 12.05
N GLN A 338 12.64 -31.91 13.35
CA GLN A 338 13.38 -32.73 14.29
C GLN A 338 12.98 -34.22 14.24
N GLU A 339 11.68 -34.52 14.16
CA GLU A 339 11.15 -35.88 14.25
C GLU A 339 11.04 -36.59 12.89
N MET A 340 10.69 -35.84 11.84
CA MET A 340 10.37 -36.39 10.52
C MET A 340 11.02 -35.61 9.36
N PRO A 341 12.33 -35.29 9.42
CA PRO A 341 13.00 -34.48 8.38
C PRO A 341 12.88 -35.09 6.98
N GLU A 342 12.92 -36.43 6.87
CA GLU A 342 12.84 -37.15 5.61
C GLU A 342 11.46 -37.04 4.93
N GLN A 343 10.39 -36.78 5.69
CA GLN A 343 9.04 -36.64 5.14
C GLN A 343 8.77 -35.22 4.60
N VAL A 344 9.50 -34.21 5.08
CA VAL A 344 9.24 -32.79 4.76
C VAL A 344 9.21 -32.51 3.25
N PRO A 345 10.18 -32.98 2.43
CA PRO A 345 10.11 -32.79 0.98
C PRO A 345 8.85 -33.39 0.34
N GLY A 346 8.46 -34.59 0.79
CA GLY A 346 7.26 -35.28 0.28
C GLY A 346 5.96 -34.56 0.66
N LEU A 347 5.88 -33.97 1.85
CA LEU A 347 4.74 -33.17 2.30
C LEU A 347 4.60 -31.90 1.44
N HIS A 348 5.70 -31.18 1.22
CA HIS A 348 5.70 -30.00 0.37
C HIS A 348 5.37 -30.34 -1.10
N LEU A 349 5.82 -31.49 -1.61
CA LEU A 349 5.50 -31.92 -2.97
C LEU A 349 3.99 -32.15 -3.15
N ARG A 350 3.33 -32.85 -2.21
CA ARG A 350 1.88 -33.07 -2.24
C ARG A 350 1.08 -31.77 -2.08
N ALA A 351 1.54 -30.86 -1.22
CA ALA A 351 0.95 -29.52 -1.10
C ALA A 351 1.04 -28.76 -2.43
N SER A 352 2.20 -28.80 -3.08
CA SER A 352 2.43 -28.17 -4.39
C SER A 352 1.51 -28.73 -5.47
N GLU A 353 1.24 -30.04 -5.47
CA GLU A 353 0.30 -30.69 -6.38
C GLU A 353 -1.13 -30.22 -6.17
N TRP A 354 -1.58 -30.20 -4.92
CA TRP A 354 -2.92 -29.76 -4.59
C TRP A 354 -3.12 -28.28 -4.97
N PHE A 355 -2.21 -27.39 -4.60
CA PHE A 355 -2.33 -25.96 -4.93
C PHE A 355 -2.35 -25.72 -6.45
N ALA A 356 -1.54 -26.43 -7.22
CA ALA A 356 -1.55 -26.34 -8.68
C ALA A 356 -2.89 -26.78 -9.27
N GLN A 357 -3.51 -27.85 -8.75
CA GLN A 357 -4.81 -28.33 -9.21
C GLN A 357 -5.96 -27.37 -8.87
N GLN A 358 -5.84 -26.62 -7.78
CA GLN A 358 -6.84 -25.63 -7.35
C GLN A 358 -6.63 -24.23 -7.97
N GLY A 359 -5.60 -24.05 -8.81
CA GLY A 359 -5.30 -22.77 -9.47
C GLY A 359 -4.47 -21.79 -8.63
N PHE A 360 -3.93 -22.21 -7.48
CA PHE A 360 -3.05 -21.38 -6.64
C PHE A 360 -1.58 -21.54 -7.06
N ALA A 361 -1.22 -20.93 -8.20
CA ALA A 361 0.12 -21.10 -8.80
C ALA A 361 1.27 -20.66 -7.88
N LEU A 362 1.12 -19.54 -7.17
CA LEU A 362 2.16 -19.01 -6.29
C LEU A 362 2.47 -19.93 -5.11
N ASP A 363 1.44 -20.44 -4.44
CA ASP A 363 1.60 -21.40 -3.33
C ASP A 363 2.21 -22.72 -3.85
N ALA A 364 1.80 -23.17 -5.03
CA ALA A 364 2.37 -24.35 -5.66
C ALA A 364 3.89 -24.22 -5.89
N ILE A 365 4.35 -23.07 -6.40
CA ILE A 365 5.78 -22.80 -6.63
C ILE A 365 6.54 -22.73 -5.30
N ARG A 366 6.00 -22.03 -4.29
CA ARG A 366 6.63 -21.91 -2.95
C ARG A 366 6.83 -23.30 -2.32
N HIS A 367 5.82 -24.15 -2.37
CA HIS A 367 5.93 -25.51 -1.85
C HIS A 367 6.89 -26.37 -2.69
N ALA A 368 6.93 -26.25 -4.02
CA ALA A 368 7.89 -27.00 -4.85
C ALA A 368 9.36 -26.60 -4.57
N LEU A 369 9.61 -25.30 -4.31
CA LEU A 369 10.91 -24.81 -3.88
C LEU A 369 11.32 -25.36 -2.51
N ALA A 370 10.40 -25.33 -1.54
CA ALA A 370 10.62 -25.88 -0.20
C ALA A 370 10.83 -27.40 -0.22
N ALA A 371 10.23 -28.12 -1.18
CA ALA A 371 10.47 -29.54 -1.41
C ALA A 371 11.85 -29.84 -2.03
N GLY A 372 12.60 -28.84 -2.51
CA GLY A 372 13.83 -29.06 -3.25
C GLY A 372 13.59 -29.79 -4.57
N ALA A 373 12.47 -29.54 -5.26
CA ALA A 373 12.04 -30.23 -6.47
C ALA A 373 12.18 -29.34 -7.72
N PRO A 374 13.40 -29.10 -8.24
CA PRO A 374 13.64 -28.05 -9.23
C PRO A 374 13.00 -28.32 -10.60
N VAL A 375 12.82 -29.60 -10.99
CA VAL A 375 12.10 -29.97 -12.22
C VAL A 375 10.63 -29.53 -12.15
N ARG A 376 9.99 -29.74 -10.99
CA ARG A 376 8.60 -29.31 -10.77
C ARG A 376 8.48 -27.78 -10.71
N VAL A 377 9.44 -27.12 -10.07
CA VAL A 377 9.49 -25.65 -10.05
C VAL A 377 9.57 -25.10 -11.48
N ALA A 378 10.42 -25.68 -12.34
CA ALA A 378 10.51 -25.30 -13.75
C ALA A 378 9.15 -25.44 -14.48
N GLU A 379 8.46 -26.56 -14.31
CA GLU A 379 7.15 -26.80 -14.92
C GLU A 379 6.06 -25.82 -14.45
N LEU A 380 6.05 -25.49 -13.16
CA LEU A 380 5.10 -24.53 -12.60
C LEU A 380 5.41 -23.10 -13.04
N LEU A 381 6.68 -22.72 -13.12
CA LEU A 381 7.11 -21.40 -13.59
C LEU A 381 6.75 -21.17 -15.06
N GLU A 382 6.91 -22.19 -15.92
CA GLU A 382 6.47 -22.13 -17.32
C GLU A 382 4.97 -21.90 -17.43
N ARG A 383 4.15 -22.64 -16.67
CA ARG A 383 2.68 -22.52 -16.70
C ARG A 383 2.17 -21.20 -16.14
N ALA A 384 2.81 -20.68 -15.09
CA ALA A 384 2.40 -19.45 -14.43
C ALA A 384 2.83 -18.18 -15.17
N TRP A 385 3.73 -18.29 -16.16
CA TRP A 385 4.31 -17.12 -16.84
C TRP A 385 3.27 -16.15 -17.44
N PRO A 386 2.27 -16.59 -18.23
CA PRO A 386 1.33 -15.65 -18.86
C PRO A 386 0.54 -14.80 -17.86
N GLU A 387 0.19 -15.36 -16.70
CA GLU A 387 -0.54 -14.68 -15.64
C GLU A 387 0.37 -13.73 -14.84
N LEU A 388 1.60 -14.15 -14.54
CA LEU A 388 2.54 -13.35 -13.74
C LEU A 388 3.16 -12.19 -14.52
N ASP A 389 3.47 -12.38 -15.80
CA ASP A 389 3.87 -11.29 -16.71
C ASP A 389 2.70 -10.31 -16.88
N GLY A 390 1.49 -10.83 -17.11
CA GLY A 390 0.26 -10.05 -17.21
C GLY A 390 -0.23 -9.41 -15.91
N SER A 391 0.50 -9.50 -14.79
CA SER A 391 0.18 -8.81 -13.54
C SER A 391 1.38 -8.05 -12.96
N PHE A 392 2.42 -7.82 -13.77
CA PHE A 392 3.69 -7.18 -13.36
C PHE A 392 4.38 -7.85 -12.16
N GLN A 393 4.17 -9.16 -11.95
CA GLN A 393 4.83 -9.93 -10.90
C GLN A 393 6.12 -10.61 -11.37
N THR A 394 6.71 -10.08 -12.44
CA THR A 394 7.93 -10.60 -13.09
C THR A 394 9.11 -10.72 -12.12
N HIS A 395 9.27 -9.78 -11.18
CA HIS A 395 10.37 -9.82 -10.21
C HIS A 395 10.29 -11.03 -9.26
N ALA A 396 9.07 -11.35 -8.77
CA ALA A 396 8.87 -12.53 -7.94
C ALA A 396 9.15 -13.83 -8.72
N TRP A 397 8.71 -13.88 -9.97
CA TRP A 397 8.99 -14.99 -10.89
C TRP A 397 10.50 -15.15 -11.12
N LEU A 398 11.22 -14.05 -11.38
CA LEU A 398 12.66 -14.05 -11.62
C LEU A 398 13.43 -14.59 -10.41
N GLY A 399 13.07 -14.14 -9.20
CA GLY A 399 13.68 -14.63 -7.96
C GLY A 399 13.48 -16.14 -7.70
N TRP A 400 12.48 -16.77 -8.32
CA TRP A 400 12.31 -18.23 -8.31
C TRP A 400 13.09 -18.91 -9.44
N ALA A 401 13.06 -18.35 -10.65
CA ALA A 401 13.79 -18.87 -11.79
C ALA A 401 15.30 -18.90 -11.56
N GLU A 402 15.86 -17.89 -10.87
CA GLU A 402 17.29 -17.82 -10.53
C GLU A 402 17.75 -18.87 -9.50
N LYS A 403 16.82 -19.52 -8.79
CA LYS A 403 17.12 -20.63 -7.88
C LYS A 403 17.24 -21.97 -8.61
N LEU A 404 16.86 -22.03 -9.89
CA LEU A 404 16.97 -23.25 -10.68
C LEU A 404 18.42 -23.49 -11.14
N PRO A 405 18.91 -24.74 -11.07
CA PRO A 405 20.15 -25.14 -11.74
C PRO A 405 20.09 -24.86 -13.25
N GLU A 406 21.21 -24.41 -13.83
CA GLU A 406 21.31 -24.09 -15.26
C GLU A 406 21.04 -25.31 -16.15
N GLU A 407 21.34 -26.52 -15.67
CA GLU A 407 21.06 -27.78 -16.35
C GLU A 407 19.57 -28.01 -16.59
N ILE A 408 18.70 -27.46 -15.71
CA ILE A 408 17.25 -27.58 -15.84
C ILE A 408 16.71 -26.55 -16.82
N LEU A 409 17.33 -25.37 -16.90
CA LEU A 409 16.96 -24.34 -17.86
C LEU A 409 17.33 -24.74 -19.30
N ARG A 410 18.43 -25.48 -19.48
CA ARG A 410 18.87 -25.98 -20.78
C ARG A 410 17.87 -26.98 -21.36
N GLY A 411 17.55 -26.86 -22.65
CA GLY A 411 16.58 -27.74 -23.32
C GLY A 411 15.13 -27.43 -22.99
N ARG A 412 14.84 -26.35 -22.24
CA ARG A 412 13.48 -25.84 -21.97
C ARG A 412 13.31 -24.46 -22.63
N PRO A 413 13.05 -24.39 -23.95
CA PRO A 413 13.02 -23.13 -24.68
C PRO A 413 11.92 -22.17 -24.21
N VAL A 414 10.80 -22.69 -23.68
CA VAL A 414 9.72 -21.86 -23.09
C VAL A 414 10.25 -21.15 -21.85
N LEU A 415 10.75 -21.90 -20.87
CA LEU A 415 11.30 -21.35 -19.63
C LEU A 415 12.47 -20.40 -19.89
N GLY A 416 13.36 -20.76 -20.82
CA GLY A 416 14.47 -19.92 -21.24
C GLY A 416 14.01 -18.58 -21.83
N THR A 417 12.96 -18.59 -22.66
CA THR A 417 12.38 -17.36 -23.22
C THR A 417 11.75 -16.50 -22.13
N CYS A 418 10.96 -17.08 -21.23
CA CYS A 418 10.37 -16.39 -20.09
C CYS A 418 11.45 -15.75 -19.20
N HIS A 419 12.55 -16.48 -18.94
CA HIS A 419 13.67 -15.96 -18.16
C HIS A 419 14.36 -14.80 -18.87
N GLY A 420 14.59 -14.91 -20.18
CA GLY A 420 15.12 -13.83 -20.99
C GLY A 420 14.25 -12.58 -20.92
N TRP A 421 12.94 -12.72 -21.09
CA TRP A 421 11.98 -11.62 -20.98
C TRP A 421 11.94 -11.01 -19.58
N ALA A 422 11.95 -11.84 -18.54
CA ALA A 422 11.96 -11.38 -17.16
C ALA A 422 13.19 -10.53 -16.83
N LEU A 423 14.37 -10.93 -17.32
CA LEU A 423 15.61 -10.16 -17.20
C LEU A 423 15.53 -8.82 -17.95
N LEU A 424 14.90 -8.78 -19.13
CA LEU A 424 14.69 -7.53 -19.85
C LEU A 424 13.78 -6.56 -19.07
N ASN A 425 12.67 -7.06 -18.51
CA ASN A 425 11.77 -6.26 -17.67
C ASN A 425 12.44 -5.75 -16.39
N ASP A 426 13.39 -6.51 -15.82
CA ASP A 426 14.18 -6.13 -14.65
C ASP A 426 15.32 -5.12 -15.00
N GLY A 427 15.49 -4.78 -16.28
CA GLY A 427 16.52 -3.86 -16.77
C GLY A 427 17.90 -4.50 -17.02
N ARG A 428 18.02 -5.83 -16.88
CA ARG A 428 19.25 -6.62 -17.13
C ARG A 428 19.35 -7.00 -18.60
N LEU A 429 19.43 -5.98 -19.45
CA LEU A 429 19.30 -6.08 -20.92
C LEU A 429 20.21 -7.15 -21.54
N GLU A 430 21.51 -7.10 -21.26
CA GLU A 430 22.48 -8.02 -21.86
C GLU A 430 22.30 -9.47 -21.40
N ALA A 431 21.97 -9.67 -20.13
CA ALA A 431 21.69 -11.00 -19.59
C ALA A 431 20.41 -11.57 -20.21
N GLY A 432 19.38 -10.74 -20.39
CA GLY A 432 18.15 -11.10 -21.08
C GLY A 432 18.40 -11.48 -22.54
N ALA A 433 19.14 -10.67 -23.28
CA ALA A 433 19.50 -10.95 -24.68
C ALA A 433 20.30 -12.26 -24.83
N ALA A 434 21.30 -12.49 -23.98
CA ALA A 434 22.08 -13.73 -23.98
C ALA A 434 21.18 -14.95 -23.69
N ARG A 435 20.27 -14.84 -22.73
CA ARG A 435 19.32 -15.90 -22.37
C ARG A 435 18.35 -16.20 -23.51
N LEU A 436 17.83 -15.17 -24.19
CA LEU A 436 16.96 -15.33 -25.36
C LEU A 436 17.68 -16.04 -26.51
N ALA A 437 18.96 -15.73 -26.75
CA ALA A 437 19.76 -16.40 -27.77
C ALA A 437 19.93 -17.91 -27.50
N LEU A 438 20.14 -18.30 -26.24
CA LEU A 438 20.18 -19.71 -25.83
C LEU A 438 18.82 -20.39 -26.04
N ALA A 439 17.73 -19.75 -25.63
CA ALA A 439 16.38 -20.29 -25.80
C ALA A 439 16.02 -20.49 -27.28
N GLU A 440 16.44 -19.57 -28.17
CA GLU A 440 16.23 -19.69 -29.61
C GLU A 440 17.04 -20.84 -30.22
N ALA A 441 18.29 -21.05 -29.78
CA ALA A 441 19.10 -22.19 -30.20
C ALA A 441 18.43 -23.53 -29.81
N ASP A 442 17.78 -23.57 -28.64
CA ASP A 442 17.05 -24.75 -28.14
C ASP A 442 15.71 -25.02 -28.87
N LEU A 443 15.20 -24.09 -29.69
CA LEU A 443 13.96 -24.34 -30.47
C LEU A 443 14.11 -25.54 -31.43
N ASN A 444 15.30 -25.71 -31.99
CA ASN A 444 15.61 -26.78 -32.94
C ASN A 444 16.18 -28.04 -32.27
N ASN A 445 16.32 -28.02 -30.93
CA ASN A 445 16.84 -29.17 -30.18
C ASN A 445 15.80 -30.32 -30.20
N PRO A 446 16.16 -31.53 -30.66
CA PRO A 446 15.25 -32.67 -30.69
C PRO A 446 14.87 -33.17 -29.29
N ASP A 447 15.75 -33.00 -28.29
CA ASP A 447 15.56 -33.48 -26.92
C ASP A 447 14.93 -32.41 -26.00
N ARG A 448 14.32 -31.37 -26.59
CA ARG A 448 13.70 -30.28 -25.84
C ARG A 448 12.51 -30.76 -25.01
N ILE A 449 12.35 -30.17 -23.84
CA ILE A 449 11.20 -30.37 -22.96
C ILE A 449 10.20 -29.23 -23.21
N VAL A 450 8.98 -29.61 -23.56
CA VAL A 450 7.86 -28.68 -23.77
C VAL A 450 6.69 -29.11 -22.90
N ILE A 451 6.34 -28.27 -21.92
CA ILE A 451 5.23 -28.52 -21.01
C ILE A 451 3.90 -28.06 -21.59
N ASP A 452 3.91 -26.92 -22.28
CA ASP A 452 2.74 -26.32 -22.92
C ASP A 452 3.04 -26.08 -24.42
N GLN A 453 2.37 -26.85 -25.28
CA GLN A 453 2.55 -26.75 -26.73
C GLN A 453 2.05 -25.42 -27.29
N ALA A 454 0.99 -24.82 -26.71
CA ALA A 454 0.48 -23.54 -27.17
C ALA A 454 1.50 -22.42 -26.90
N GLN A 455 2.15 -22.45 -25.72
CA GLN A 455 3.25 -21.52 -25.41
C GLN A 455 4.46 -21.75 -26.32
N PHE A 456 4.84 -23.01 -26.56
CA PHE A 456 5.94 -23.34 -27.47
C PHE A 456 5.71 -22.80 -28.88
N HIS A 457 4.50 -22.99 -29.44
CA HIS A 457 4.14 -22.44 -30.75
C HIS A 457 4.14 -20.90 -30.80
N ALA A 458 3.97 -20.22 -29.67
CA ALA A 458 4.02 -18.76 -29.55
C ALA A 458 5.44 -18.21 -29.34
N LEU A 459 6.47 -19.05 -29.17
CA LEU A 459 7.84 -18.59 -28.88
C LEU A 459 8.45 -17.73 -29.98
N PRO A 460 8.31 -18.02 -31.30
CA PRO A 460 8.88 -17.16 -32.33
C PRO A 460 8.37 -15.71 -32.24
N ALA A 461 7.07 -15.53 -31.97
CA ALA A 461 6.49 -14.21 -31.71
C ALA A 461 7.10 -13.56 -30.46
N THR A 462 7.15 -14.31 -29.35
CA THR A 462 7.63 -13.82 -28.05
C THR A 462 9.11 -13.41 -28.10
N ILE A 463 9.97 -14.22 -28.73
CA ILE A 463 11.39 -13.92 -28.92
C ILE A 463 11.58 -12.69 -29.81
N ALA A 464 10.81 -12.57 -30.91
CA ALA A 464 10.87 -11.40 -31.78
C ALA A 464 10.44 -10.13 -31.03
N THR A 465 9.36 -10.18 -30.24
CA THR A 465 8.97 -9.05 -29.37
C THR A 465 10.07 -8.72 -28.36
N ALA A 466 10.73 -9.73 -27.79
CA ALA A 466 11.77 -9.55 -26.77
C ALA A 466 13.01 -8.86 -27.36
N ARG A 467 13.35 -9.22 -28.59
CA ARG A 467 14.41 -8.56 -29.36
C ARG A 467 14.05 -7.14 -29.72
N ALA A 468 12.80 -6.86 -30.08
CA ALA A 468 12.34 -5.49 -30.32
C ALA A 468 12.43 -4.65 -29.04
N PHE A 469 12.02 -5.19 -27.89
CA PHE A 469 12.17 -4.56 -26.58
C PHE A 469 13.64 -4.25 -26.27
N HIS A 470 14.52 -5.25 -26.41
CA HIS A 470 15.95 -5.09 -26.14
C HIS A 470 16.58 -4.04 -27.06
N ALA A 471 16.35 -4.15 -28.37
CA ALA A 471 16.83 -3.20 -29.37
C ALA A 471 16.41 -1.76 -29.04
N GLN A 472 15.15 -1.57 -28.63
CA GLN A 472 14.65 -0.26 -28.24
C GLN A 472 15.35 0.27 -26.99
N ALA A 473 15.54 -0.57 -25.97
CA ALA A 473 16.17 -0.18 -24.71
C ALA A 473 17.66 0.19 -24.87
N ILE A 474 18.35 -0.34 -25.89
CA ILE A 474 19.73 0.04 -26.24
C ILE A 474 19.82 1.17 -27.28
N GLY A 475 18.67 1.63 -27.82
CA GLY A 475 18.59 2.72 -28.80
C GLY A 475 18.79 2.31 -30.27
N ASP A 476 18.68 1.01 -30.60
CA ASP A 476 18.75 0.51 -31.99
C ASP A 476 17.36 0.51 -32.64
N THR A 477 16.88 1.70 -33.02
CA THR A 477 15.56 1.88 -33.63
C THR A 477 15.34 1.06 -34.92
N PRO A 478 16.29 0.95 -35.86
CA PRO A 478 16.14 0.08 -37.03
C PRO A 478 15.89 -1.39 -36.64
N ALA A 479 16.63 -1.94 -35.68
CA ALA A 479 16.42 -3.30 -35.19
C ALA A 479 15.07 -3.43 -34.47
N THR A 480 14.66 -2.43 -33.68
CA THR A 480 13.33 -2.40 -33.03
C THR A 480 12.22 -2.60 -34.04
N LEU A 481 12.19 -1.77 -35.10
CA LEU A 481 11.14 -1.83 -36.12
C LEU A 481 11.21 -3.12 -36.95
N HIS A 482 12.41 -3.65 -37.19
CA HIS A 482 12.58 -4.94 -37.87
C HIS A 482 11.96 -6.08 -37.05
N TYR A 483 12.36 -6.24 -35.79
CA TYR A 483 11.88 -7.33 -34.95
C TYR A 483 10.40 -7.20 -34.59
N ALA A 484 9.89 -5.98 -34.42
CA ALA A 484 8.45 -5.77 -34.22
C ALA A 484 7.62 -6.23 -35.42
N ARG A 485 8.07 -5.96 -36.66
CA ARG A 485 7.40 -6.47 -37.87
C ARG A 485 7.46 -8.00 -37.96
N VAL A 486 8.60 -8.60 -37.60
CA VAL A 486 8.73 -10.06 -37.52
C VAL A 486 7.73 -10.64 -36.51
N ALA A 487 7.62 -10.05 -35.32
CA ALA A 487 6.67 -10.48 -34.29
C ALA A 487 5.21 -10.38 -34.79
N LEU A 488 4.82 -9.26 -35.40
CA LEU A 488 3.47 -9.09 -35.97
C LEU A 488 3.15 -10.09 -37.09
N GLY A 489 4.16 -10.63 -37.77
CA GLY A 489 3.99 -11.70 -38.76
C GLY A 489 3.58 -13.04 -38.15
N TYR A 490 3.91 -13.28 -36.89
CA TYR A 490 3.53 -14.49 -36.15
C TYR A 490 2.25 -14.33 -35.31
N VAL A 491 1.91 -13.11 -34.90
CA VAL A 491 0.78 -12.84 -33.99
C VAL A 491 -0.54 -12.64 -34.78
N PRO A 492 -1.57 -13.48 -34.56
CA PRO A 492 -2.88 -13.32 -35.20
C PRO A 492 -3.54 -11.98 -34.91
N ALA A 493 -4.32 -11.45 -35.85
CA ALA A 493 -5.03 -10.17 -35.71
C ALA A 493 -5.96 -10.09 -34.49
N THR A 494 -6.44 -11.23 -34.00
CA THR A 494 -7.35 -11.34 -32.85
C THR A 494 -6.65 -11.37 -31.49
N ASP A 495 -5.32 -11.53 -31.44
CA ASP A 495 -4.56 -11.56 -30.18
C ASP A 495 -4.18 -10.12 -29.79
N PHE A 496 -5.16 -9.40 -29.23
CA PHE A 496 -5.02 -7.98 -28.87
C PHE A 496 -3.91 -7.73 -27.85
N ILE A 497 -3.61 -8.68 -26.96
CA ILE A 497 -2.58 -8.52 -25.93
C ILE A 497 -1.20 -8.55 -26.59
N LYS A 498 -0.86 -9.62 -27.32
CA LYS A 498 0.47 -9.73 -27.94
C LYS A 498 0.69 -8.66 -29.00
N ARG A 499 -0.33 -8.34 -29.81
CA ARG A 499 -0.25 -7.24 -30.77
C ARG A 499 -0.07 -5.90 -30.07
N GLY A 500 -0.83 -5.65 -29.00
CA GLY A 500 -0.71 -4.44 -28.19
C GLY A 500 0.73 -4.20 -27.71
N VAL A 501 1.39 -5.22 -27.16
CA VAL A 501 2.79 -5.11 -26.70
C VAL A 501 3.73 -4.76 -27.85
N VAL A 502 3.63 -5.44 -28.98
CA VAL A 502 4.49 -5.18 -30.15
C VAL A 502 4.26 -3.78 -30.72
N THR A 503 3.00 -3.37 -30.86
CA THR A 503 2.63 -2.05 -31.36
C THR A 503 3.10 -0.95 -30.39
N ALA A 504 3.05 -1.17 -29.07
CA ALA A 504 3.60 -0.23 -28.10
C ALA A 504 5.11 -0.03 -28.28
N ILE A 505 5.88 -1.11 -28.47
CA ILE A 505 7.33 -1.02 -28.73
C ILE A 505 7.62 -0.25 -30.02
N MET A 506 6.83 -0.46 -31.09
CA MET A 506 6.94 0.35 -32.30
C MET A 506 6.62 1.83 -32.04
N ALA A 507 5.62 2.11 -31.21
CA ALA A 507 5.28 3.47 -30.82
C ALA A 507 6.45 4.17 -30.12
N LEU A 508 7.14 3.47 -29.20
CA LEU A 508 8.33 3.97 -28.52
C LEU A 508 9.49 4.24 -29.50
N ALA A 509 9.66 3.40 -30.52
CA ALA A 509 10.63 3.63 -31.59
C ALA A 509 10.32 4.90 -32.42
N HIS A 510 9.06 5.06 -32.87
CA HIS A 510 8.62 6.27 -33.55
C HIS A 510 8.79 7.51 -32.66
N TRP A 511 8.52 7.37 -31.36
CA TRP A 511 8.71 8.44 -30.39
C TRP A 511 10.19 8.83 -30.27
N ALA A 512 11.11 7.86 -30.19
CA ALA A 512 12.55 8.11 -30.16
C ALA A 512 13.06 8.83 -31.41
N LEU A 513 12.48 8.56 -32.59
CA LEU A 513 12.79 9.24 -33.84
C LEU A 513 12.21 10.68 -33.92
N GLY A 514 11.31 11.05 -33.01
CA GLY A 514 10.59 12.32 -33.05
C GLY A 514 9.39 12.32 -34.00
N GLU A 515 8.95 11.16 -34.47
CA GLU A 515 7.76 10.97 -35.30
C GLU A 515 6.51 10.96 -34.41
N LEU A 516 6.15 12.12 -33.85
CA LEU A 516 5.19 12.23 -32.75
C LEU A 516 3.78 11.73 -33.09
N GLU A 517 3.25 12.03 -34.27
CA GLU A 517 1.89 11.62 -34.62
C GLU A 517 1.80 10.10 -34.92
N PRO A 518 2.71 9.48 -35.69
CA PRO A 518 2.79 8.02 -35.79
C PRO A 518 2.96 7.33 -34.43
N ALA A 519 3.81 7.88 -33.56
CA ALA A 519 4.01 7.37 -32.20
C ALA A 519 2.71 7.42 -31.38
N TYR A 520 1.99 8.54 -31.41
CA TYR A 520 0.71 8.68 -30.70
C TYR A 520 -0.31 7.64 -31.19
N GLN A 521 -0.47 7.52 -32.51
CA GLN A 521 -1.46 6.62 -33.11
C GLN A 521 -1.20 5.15 -32.75
N ALA A 522 0.06 4.70 -32.88
CA ALA A 522 0.43 3.34 -32.52
C ALA A 522 0.24 3.06 -31.01
N LEU A 523 0.60 4.01 -30.15
CA LEU A 523 0.43 3.84 -28.71
C LEU A 523 -1.06 3.84 -28.32
N ASP A 524 -1.89 4.70 -28.91
CA ASP A 524 -3.32 4.74 -28.65
C ASP A 524 -4.04 3.48 -29.13
N GLU A 525 -3.66 2.95 -30.31
CA GLU A 525 -4.13 1.66 -30.82
C GLU A 525 -3.77 0.52 -29.85
N SER A 526 -2.54 0.50 -29.35
CA SER A 526 -2.08 -0.47 -28.37
C SER A 526 -2.92 -0.41 -27.08
N MET A 527 -3.12 0.79 -26.52
CA MET A 527 -3.92 0.98 -25.31
C MET A 527 -5.39 0.60 -25.53
N ALA A 528 -5.95 0.88 -26.70
CA ALA A 528 -7.29 0.45 -27.08
C ALA A 528 -7.42 -1.08 -27.16
N GLY A 529 -6.41 -1.76 -27.73
CA GLY A 529 -6.32 -3.22 -27.77
C GLY A 529 -6.31 -3.83 -26.37
N PHE A 530 -5.51 -3.27 -25.45
CA PHE A 530 -5.49 -3.74 -24.05
C PHE A 530 -6.84 -3.54 -23.35
N ARG A 531 -7.50 -2.40 -23.55
CA ARG A 531 -8.86 -2.18 -23.03
C ARG A 531 -9.85 -3.21 -23.56
N GLN A 532 -9.79 -3.52 -24.86
CA GLN A 532 -10.67 -4.52 -25.49
C GLN A 532 -10.42 -5.93 -24.96
N ALA A 533 -9.17 -6.25 -24.59
CA ALA A 533 -8.79 -7.51 -23.96
C ALA A 533 -9.10 -7.58 -22.45
N GLY A 534 -9.67 -6.52 -21.85
CA GLY A 534 -9.90 -6.43 -20.40
C GLY A 534 -8.63 -6.21 -19.58
N GLN A 535 -7.49 -5.93 -20.22
CA GLN A 535 -6.19 -5.74 -19.59
C GLN A 535 -5.98 -4.27 -19.20
N ILE A 536 -6.72 -3.82 -18.19
CA ILE A 536 -6.80 -2.40 -17.84
C ILE A 536 -5.46 -1.83 -17.33
N HIS A 537 -4.68 -2.60 -16.57
CA HIS A 537 -3.37 -2.13 -16.07
C HIS A 537 -2.39 -1.81 -17.21
N PHE A 538 -2.35 -2.62 -18.28
CA PHE A 538 -1.53 -2.33 -19.47
C PHE A 538 -2.05 -1.09 -20.22
N ALA A 539 -3.37 -0.90 -20.26
CA ALA A 539 -3.94 0.32 -20.84
C ALA A 539 -3.59 1.58 -20.04
N LEU A 540 -3.43 1.47 -18.72
CA LEU A 540 -3.00 2.59 -17.88
C LEU A 540 -1.51 2.88 -18.04
N SER A 541 -0.67 1.85 -18.20
CA SER A 541 0.80 2.04 -18.26
C SER A 541 1.26 2.88 -19.45
N GLY A 542 0.61 2.81 -20.62
CA GLY A 542 0.96 3.66 -21.77
C GLY A 542 0.42 5.09 -21.70
N THR A 543 -0.35 5.46 -20.67
CA THR A 543 -0.96 6.78 -20.55
C THR A 543 0.08 7.90 -20.50
N PHE A 544 1.20 7.68 -19.79
CA PHE A 544 2.22 8.71 -19.69
C PHE A 544 2.86 9.00 -21.05
N GLY A 545 3.12 7.98 -21.86
CA GLY A 545 3.68 8.15 -23.21
C GLY A 545 2.74 8.94 -24.11
N LEU A 546 1.43 8.65 -24.09
CA LEU A 546 0.43 9.40 -24.85
C LEU A 546 0.41 10.89 -24.45
N ALA A 547 0.42 11.15 -23.14
CA ALA A 547 0.40 12.51 -22.60
C ALA A 547 1.70 13.27 -22.91
N ASP A 548 2.86 12.63 -22.79
CA ASP A 548 4.17 13.24 -23.05
C ASP A 548 4.36 13.55 -24.54
N ILE A 549 3.85 12.69 -25.43
CA ILE A 549 3.81 12.97 -26.88
C ILE A 549 2.93 14.19 -27.17
N ARG A 550 1.72 14.27 -26.58
CA ARG A 550 0.85 15.45 -26.74
C ARG A 550 1.47 16.71 -26.15
N LYS A 551 2.16 16.60 -25.02
CA LYS A 551 2.96 17.70 -24.47
C LYS A 551 4.04 18.15 -25.46
N ALA A 552 4.82 17.25 -26.04
CA ALA A 552 5.86 17.60 -27.02
C ALA A 552 5.30 18.33 -28.26
N GLN A 553 4.07 17.99 -28.67
CA GLN A 553 3.32 18.70 -29.71
C GLN A 553 2.72 20.05 -29.25
N GLY A 554 2.99 20.50 -28.03
CA GLY A 554 2.45 21.72 -27.44
C GLY A 554 1.00 21.61 -26.94
N ARG A 555 0.39 20.42 -26.92
CA ARG A 555 -1.04 20.20 -26.61
C ARG A 555 -1.26 19.78 -25.15
N LEU A 556 -0.99 20.69 -24.21
CA LEU A 556 -1.09 20.41 -22.76
C LEU A 556 -2.51 20.02 -22.33
N GLN A 557 -3.54 20.65 -22.88
CA GLN A 557 -4.92 20.38 -22.49
C GLN A 557 -5.37 18.97 -22.89
N ASP A 558 -4.87 18.45 -24.01
CA ASP A 558 -5.11 17.06 -24.41
C ASP A 558 -4.38 16.09 -23.50
N ALA A 559 -3.13 16.38 -23.12
CA ALA A 559 -2.38 15.59 -22.15
C ALA A 559 -3.12 15.52 -20.79
N VAL A 560 -3.66 16.64 -20.30
CA VAL A 560 -4.49 16.66 -19.09
C VAL A 560 -5.75 15.81 -19.24
N THR A 561 -6.38 15.86 -20.43
CA THR A 561 -7.59 15.09 -20.72
C THR A 561 -7.31 13.59 -20.71
N ILE A 562 -6.19 13.16 -21.27
CA ILE A 562 -5.71 11.77 -21.28
C ILE A 562 -5.57 11.24 -19.84
N TYR A 563 -4.86 11.96 -18.97
CA TYR A 563 -4.71 11.54 -17.57
C TYR A 563 -6.04 11.50 -16.82
N ARG A 564 -6.93 12.48 -17.03
CA ARG A 564 -8.27 12.48 -16.40
C ARG A 564 -9.13 11.31 -16.84
N GLN A 565 -9.04 10.91 -18.10
CA GLN A 565 -9.76 9.73 -18.60
C GLN A 565 -9.18 8.44 -18.02
N ALA A 566 -7.86 8.34 -17.91
CA ALA A 566 -7.20 7.19 -17.29
C ALA A 566 -7.54 7.07 -15.79
N LEU A 567 -7.60 8.19 -15.05
CA LEU A 567 -8.05 8.18 -13.64
C LEU A 567 -9.50 7.71 -13.51
N LYS A 568 -10.42 8.16 -14.38
CA LYS A 568 -11.80 7.66 -14.40
C LYS A 568 -11.89 6.17 -14.68
N LEU A 569 -11.01 5.66 -15.55
CA LEU A 569 -10.94 4.23 -15.85
C LEU A 569 -10.42 3.44 -14.65
N ALA A 570 -9.39 3.93 -13.97
CA ALA A 570 -8.89 3.33 -12.73
C ALA A 570 -9.97 3.32 -11.64
N ASP A 571 -10.72 4.43 -11.49
CA ASP A 571 -11.80 4.55 -10.51
C ASP A 571 -12.95 3.56 -10.77
N ALA A 572 -13.24 3.24 -12.04
CA ALA A 572 -14.24 2.23 -12.39
C ALA A 572 -13.81 0.79 -12.06
N HIS A 573 -12.52 0.56 -11.79
CA HIS A 573 -11.93 -0.75 -11.56
C HIS A 573 -11.11 -0.80 -10.25
N GLN A 574 -11.44 0.01 -9.24
CA GLN A 574 -10.64 0.14 -8.01
C GLN A 574 -10.42 -1.17 -7.25
N ASP A 575 -11.35 -2.12 -7.33
CA ASP A 575 -11.25 -3.42 -6.66
C ASP A 575 -10.19 -4.34 -7.31
N THR A 576 -9.81 -4.09 -8.56
CA THR A 576 -8.92 -4.97 -9.35
C THR A 576 -7.69 -4.27 -9.91
N VAL A 577 -7.71 -2.94 -10.05
CA VAL A 577 -6.64 -2.16 -10.68
C VAL A 577 -6.11 -1.11 -9.72
N ARG A 578 -4.90 -1.36 -9.21
CA ARG A 578 -4.17 -0.44 -8.33
C ARG A 578 -2.85 0.03 -8.93
N GLN A 579 -2.21 -0.78 -9.77
CA GLN A 579 -0.94 -0.47 -10.43
C GLN A 579 -1.11 0.59 -11.53
N GLY A 580 -0.12 1.48 -11.62
CA GLY A 580 -0.07 2.59 -12.58
C GLY A 580 -0.82 3.85 -12.14
N VAL A 581 -1.62 3.81 -11.06
CA VAL A 581 -2.38 4.98 -10.59
C VAL A 581 -1.45 6.06 -10.05
N SER A 582 -0.38 5.67 -9.36
CA SER A 582 0.63 6.63 -8.86
C SER A 582 1.26 7.43 -10.01
N ASP A 583 1.51 6.79 -11.15
CA ASP A 583 2.07 7.42 -12.37
C ASP A 583 1.14 8.44 -13.01
N LEU A 584 -0.19 8.23 -12.92
CA LEU A 584 -1.17 9.19 -13.45
C LEU A 584 -1.13 10.51 -12.70
N TYR A 585 -1.08 10.44 -11.35
CA TYR A 585 -0.96 11.63 -10.51
C TYR A 585 0.38 12.34 -10.70
N LEU A 586 1.47 11.57 -10.85
CA LEU A 586 2.79 12.11 -11.16
C LEU A 586 2.79 12.87 -12.49
N GLY A 587 2.26 12.28 -13.55
CA GLY A 587 2.17 12.93 -14.85
C GLY A 587 1.30 14.19 -14.84
N MET A 588 0.17 14.17 -14.13
CA MET A 588 -0.64 15.38 -13.92
C MET A 588 0.12 16.47 -13.17
N ALA A 589 0.93 16.12 -12.18
CA ALA A 589 1.74 17.08 -11.45
C ALA A 589 2.76 17.78 -12.36
N GLU A 590 3.38 17.05 -13.30
CA GLU A 590 4.29 17.65 -14.27
C GLU A 590 3.59 18.61 -15.24
N LEU A 591 2.34 18.35 -15.61
CA LEU A 591 1.53 19.26 -16.44
C LEU A 591 1.10 20.52 -15.66
N SER A 592 0.64 20.37 -14.42
CA SER A 592 0.32 21.51 -13.54
C SER A 592 1.56 22.37 -13.27
N ARG A 593 2.74 21.74 -13.12
CA ARG A 593 4.00 22.48 -13.03
C ARG A 593 4.26 23.33 -14.27
N GLU A 594 4.08 22.82 -15.49
CA GLU A 594 4.27 23.63 -16.70
C GLU A 594 3.31 24.82 -16.80
N ARG A 595 2.10 24.67 -16.26
CA ARG A 595 1.10 25.74 -16.17
C ARG A 595 1.36 26.73 -15.03
N GLY A 596 2.43 26.54 -14.25
CA GLY A 596 2.77 27.39 -13.11
C GLY A 596 1.89 27.16 -11.87
N GLU A 597 1.11 26.09 -11.86
CA GLU A 597 0.21 25.68 -10.76
C GLU A 597 1.00 24.87 -9.71
N LEU A 598 2.02 25.48 -9.07
CA LEU A 598 2.99 24.77 -8.22
C LEU A 598 2.41 24.17 -6.93
N ALA A 599 1.28 24.71 -6.44
CA ALA A 599 0.56 24.15 -5.30
C ALA A 599 -0.13 22.85 -5.69
N ASP A 600 -0.93 22.88 -6.77
CA ASP A 600 -1.61 21.70 -7.32
C ASP A 600 -0.62 20.59 -7.71
N ALA A 601 0.52 20.96 -8.31
CA ALA A 601 1.59 20.02 -8.60
C ALA A 601 2.16 19.34 -7.33
N GLY A 602 2.29 20.08 -6.23
CA GLY A 602 2.71 19.55 -4.93
C GLY A 602 1.69 18.55 -4.36
N ASP A 603 0.41 18.93 -4.37
CA ASP A 603 -0.69 18.08 -3.87
C ASP A 603 -0.81 16.77 -4.68
N LEU A 604 -0.65 16.86 -6.01
CA LEU A 604 -0.68 15.70 -6.91
C LEU A 604 0.52 14.76 -6.67
N LEU A 605 1.73 15.29 -6.48
CA LEU A 605 2.89 14.47 -6.11
C LEU A 605 2.70 13.81 -4.75
N GLN A 606 2.15 14.52 -3.76
CA GLN A 606 1.87 13.94 -2.45
C GLN A 606 0.87 12.77 -2.55
N ARG A 607 -0.17 12.88 -3.39
CA ARG A 607 -1.10 11.76 -3.65
C ARG A 607 -0.40 10.57 -4.30
N SER A 608 0.47 10.82 -5.28
CA SER A 608 1.29 9.78 -5.90
C SER A 608 2.15 9.04 -4.86
N GLU A 609 2.78 9.79 -3.95
CA GLU A 609 3.60 9.23 -2.87
C GLU A 609 2.78 8.42 -1.84
N GLN A 610 1.59 8.89 -1.47
CA GLN A 610 0.69 8.18 -0.54
C GLN A 610 0.20 6.84 -1.08
N LEU A 611 -0.03 6.75 -2.39
CA LEU A 611 -0.36 5.49 -3.05
C LEU A 611 0.85 4.53 -3.07
N GLY A 612 2.04 5.10 -3.16
CA GLY A 612 3.32 4.41 -3.01
C GLY A 612 3.70 3.56 -4.21
N GLU A 613 4.84 2.89 -4.06
CA GLU A 613 5.46 2.05 -5.09
C GLU A 613 4.61 0.83 -5.46
N ALA A 614 3.82 0.30 -4.51
CA ALA A 614 2.91 -0.81 -4.77
C ALA A 614 1.81 -0.47 -5.81
N ALA A 615 1.51 0.81 -6.00
CA ALA A 615 0.57 1.34 -6.99
C ALA A 615 1.26 2.01 -8.18
N GLY A 616 2.60 2.06 -8.20
CA GLY A 616 3.40 2.60 -9.30
C GLY A 616 3.84 1.54 -10.30
N LEU A 617 4.29 1.99 -11.46
CA LEU A 617 5.06 1.19 -12.42
C LEU A 617 6.51 0.99 -11.91
N PRO A 618 7.28 0.02 -12.46
CA PRO A 618 8.64 -0.26 -12.00
C PRO A 618 9.59 0.95 -11.99
N ASP A 619 9.41 1.91 -12.90
CA ASP A 619 10.21 3.13 -13.00
C ASP A 619 9.62 4.33 -12.24
N TRP A 620 8.51 4.14 -11.52
CA TRP A 620 7.81 5.21 -10.80
C TRP A 620 8.74 5.97 -9.86
N ARG A 621 9.60 5.26 -9.09
CA ARG A 621 10.50 5.90 -8.13
C ARG A 621 11.49 6.84 -8.80
N TYR A 622 12.06 6.43 -9.94
CA TYR A 622 12.92 7.27 -10.77
C TYR A 622 12.19 8.53 -11.26
N ARG A 623 11.00 8.35 -11.87
CA ARG A 623 10.18 9.46 -12.39
C ARG A 623 9.71 10.39 -11.28
N PHE A 624 9.41 9.86 -10.09
CA PHE A 624 8.97 10.63 -8.94
C PHE A 624 10.09 11.54 -8.44
N CYS A 625 11.30 11.00 -8.26
CA CYS A 625 12.47 11.80 -7.91
C CYS A 625 12.73 12.92 -8.92
N LEU A 626 12.59 12.65 -10.23
CA LEU A 626 12.70 13.67 -11.27
C LEU A 626 11.64 14.76 -11.15
N ALA A 627 10.37 14.38 -11.02
CA ALA A 627 9.26 15.33 -10.94
C ALA A 627 9.35 16.20 -9.66
N GLN A 628 9.70 15.58 -8.53
CA GLN A 628 9.92 16.27 -7.26
C GLN A 628 11.12 17.21 -7.35
N ALA A 629 12.25 16.77 -7.91
CA ALA A 629 13.42 17.64 -8.11
C ALA A 629 13.10 18.87 -8.97
N ARG A 630 12.30 18.68 -10.05
CA ARG A 630 11.86 19.79 -10.90
C ARG A 630 10.95 20.76 -10.14
N LEU A 631 10.05 20.26 -9.29
CA LEU A 631 9.21 21.11 -8.44
C LEU A 631 10.05 21.90 -7.42
N MET A 632 11.02 21.26 -6.77
CA MET A 632 11.95 21.91 -5.83
C MET A 632 12.80 22.98 -6.54
N ALA A 633 13.28 22.70 -7.75
CA ALA A 633 14.00 23.68 -8.55
C ALA A 633 13.13 24.89 -8.94
N CYS A 634 11.81 24.70 -9.14
CA CYS A 634 10.88 25.82 -9.35
C CYS A 634 10.68 26.65 -8.08
N ARG A 635 10.79 26.05 -6.90
CA ARG A 635 10.74 26.73 -5.58
C ARG A 635 12.09 27.29 -5.13
N ARG A 636 13.13 27.18 -5.99
CA ARG A 636 14.52 27.59 -5.71
C ARG A 636 15.19 26.81 -4.59
N GLU A 637 14.65 25.66 -4.23
CA GLU A 637 15.23 24.66 -3.31
C GLU A 637 16.25 23.81 -4.09
N TYR A 638 17.33 24.44 -4.57
CA TYR A 638 18.25 23.83 -5.52
C TYR A 638 19.08 22.69 -4.91
N ALA A 639 19.44 22.78 -3.63
CA ALA A 639 20.24 21.75 -2.97
C ALA A 639 19.43 20.44 -2.86
N GLU A 640 18.19 20.54 -2.40
CA GLU A 640 17.23 19.45 -2.31
C GLU A 640 16.93 18.86 -3.69
N ALA A 641 16.75 19.71 -4.71
CA ALA A 641 16.58 19.28 -6.08
C ALA A 641 17.77 18.44 -6.58
N LEU A 642 19.01 18.87 -6.33
CA LEU A 642 20.21 18.14 -6.74
C LEU A 642 20.34 16.79 -6.02
N VAL A 643 20.01 16.73 -4.73
CA VAL A 643 19.99 15.46 -3.97
C VAL A 643 18.99 14.47 -4.58
N LEU A 644 17.79 14.93 -4.94
CA LEU A 644 16.79 14.09 -5.59
C LEU A 644 17.24 13.63 -6.99
N LEU A 645 17.97 14.48 -7.73
CA LEU A 645 18.54 14.09 -9.03
C LEU A 645 19.69 13.10 -8.88
N ASP A 646 20.52 13.19 -7.82
CA ASP A 646 21.52 12.17 -7.50
C ASP A 646 20.86 10.82 -7.16
N GLN A 647 19.76 10.84 -6.40
CA GLN A 647 18.97 9.65 -6.11
C GLN A 647 18.36 9.04 -7.38
N ALA A 648 17.78 9.87 -8.26
CA ALA A 648 17.23 9.43 -9.53
C ALA A 648 18.31 8.77 -10.42
N GLU A 649 19.50 9.35 -10.50
CA GLU A 649 20.61 8.79 -11.27
C GLU A 649 21.08 7.44 -10.70
N ALA A 650 21.09 7.28 -9.38
CA ALA A 650 21.52 6.04 -8.72
C ALA A 650 20.57 4.86 -8.93
N ILE A 651 19.27 5.12 -9.14
CA ILE A 651 18.24 4.09 -9.33
C ILE A 651 17.81 3.94 -10.79
N TYR A 652 18.39 4.72 -11.70
CA TYR A 652 18.03 4.68 -13.11
C TYR A 652 18.41 3.33 -13.74
N THR A 653 17.43 2.68 -14.35
CA THR A 653 17.61 1.50 -15.18
C THR A 653 17.20 1.82 -16.62
N ARG A 654 17.94 1.28 -17.60
CA ARG A 654 17.58 1.47 -19.00
C ARG A 654 16.31 0.67 -19.30
N THR A 655 15.33 1.33 -19.90
CA THR A 655 14.07 0.74 -20.35
C THR A 655 13.85 1.06 -21.83
N PRO A 656 12.84 0.46 -22.49
CA PRO A 656 12.48 0.83 -23.87
C PRO A 656 11.90 2.24 -24.00
N VAL A 657 11.57 2.89 -22.88
CA VAL A 657 11.03 4.26 -22.91
C VAL A 657 12.16 5.22 -23.30
N PRO A 658 11.99 6.06 -24.35
CA PRO A 658 13.01 7.01 -24.76
C PRO A 658 13.39 7.99 -23.64
N ASP A 659 14.67 8.07 -23.27
CA ASP A 659 15.16 9.07 -22.32
C ASP A 659 15.36 10.43 -23.02
N LEU A 660 14.30 11.22 -23.04
CA LEU A 660 14.28 12.54 -23.68
C LEU A 660 14.86 13.65 -22.79
N ARG A 661 15.07 13.39 -21.50
CA ARG A 661 15.46 14.43 -20.52
C ARG A 661 16.45 13.83 -19.52
N PRO A 662 17.69 13.51 -19.95
CA PRO A 662 18.66 12.83 -19.10
C PRO A 662 19.00 13.65 -17.85
N VAL A 663 19.18 12.96 -16.73
CA VAL A 663 19.40 13.56 -15.40
C VAL A 663 20.53 14.60 -15.42
N GLY A 664 21.64 14.30 -16.10
CA GLY A 664 22.78 15.21 -16.22
C GLY A 664 22.43 16.57 -16.84
N ALA A 665 21.58 16.59 -17.86
CA ALA A 665 21.12 17.83 -18.48
C ALA A 665 20.18 18.61 -17.55
N ILE A 666 19.34 17.92 -16.77
CA ILE A 666 18.49 18.56 -15.75
C ILE A 666 19.36 19.21 -14.67
N LYS A 667 20.39 18.50 -14.16
CA LYS A 667 21.37 19.06 -13.20
C LYS A 667 22.05 20.30 -13.76
N ALA A 668 22.48 20.27 -15.01
CA ALA A 668 23.08 21.43 -15.66
C ALA A 668 22.14 22.65 -15.70
N ARG A 669 20.84 22.45 -15.98
CA ARG A 669 19.84 23.53 -15.91
C ARG A 669 19.65 24.06 -14.48
N VAL A 670 19.67 23.20 -13.46
CA VAL A 670 19.62 23.63 -12.04
C VAL A 670 20.86 24.45 -11.67
N TRP A 671 22.07 24.02 -12.04
CA TRP A 671 23.30 24.78 -11.78
C TRP A 671 23.28 26.16 -12.45
N LEU A 672 22.76 26.27 -13.68
CA LEU A 672 22.62 27.57 -14.35
C LEU A 672 21.69 28.52 -13.58
N ARG A 673 20.57 28.01 -13.03
CA ARG A 673 19.64 28.81 -12.21
C ARG A 673 20.24 29.22 -10.87
N GLN A 674 21.05 28.36 -10.27
CA GLN A 674 21.81 28.66 -9.04
C GLN A 674 22.97 29.66 -9.30
N GLY A 675 23.34 29.90 -10.56
CA GLY A 675 24.48 30.73 -10.94
C GLY A 675 25.82 30.00 -11.00
N GLU A 676 25.84 28.68 -10.79
CA GLU A 676 27.03 27.82 -10.84
C GLU A 676 27.44 27.45 -12.28
N ARG A 677 27.73 28.47 -13.10
CA ARG A 677 28.02 28.32 -14.54
C ARG A 677 29.14 27.31 -14.83
N ALA A 678 30.23 27.34 -14.05
CA ALA A 678 31.38 26.46 -14.24
C ALA A 678 31.02 24.96 -14.17
N ARG A 679 30.03 24.57 -13.35
CA ARG A 679 29.58 23.18 -13.28
C ARG A 679 28.78 22.76 -14.52
N ALA A 680 27.91 23.63 -15.00
CA ALA A 680 27.16 23.40 -16.24
C ALA A 680 28.08 23.30 -17.46
N GLU A 681 29.10 24.16 -17.55
CA GLU A 681 30.14 24.12 -18.58
C GLU A 681 30.99 22.84 -18.51
N GLY A 682 31.36 22.43 -17.29
CA GLY A 682 32.07 21.18 -17.04
C GLY A 682 31.27 19.97 -17.51
N TRP A 683 29.94 19.97 -17.30
CA TRP A 683 29.07 18.92 -17.81
C TRP A 683 29.02 18.90 -19.35
N VAL A 684 28.83 20.05 -20.01
CA VAL A 684 28.85 20.16 -21.48
C VAL A 684 30.15 19.59 -22.04
N SER A 685 31.29 19.96 -21.46
CA SER A 685 32.61 19.51 -21.89
C SER A 685 32.81 18.00 -21.67
N LYS A 686 32.37 17.47 -20.51
CA LYS A 686 32.41 16.04 -20.21
C LYS A 686 31.53 15.23 -21.17
N ARG A 687 30.37 15.78 -21.55
CA ARG A 687 29.45 15.15 -22.48
C ARG A 687 29.91 15.23 -23.93
N GLY A 688 30.76 16.21 -24.25
CA GLY A 688 31.32 16.42 -25.58
C GLY A 688 30.33 17.08 -26.55
N LEU A 689 29.37 17.84 -26.05
CA LEU A 689 28.34 18.48 -26.87
C LEU A 689 28.92 19.67 -27.66
N SER A 690 28.55 19.76 -28.93
CA SER A 690 28.98 20.81 -29.85
C SER A 690 27.80 21.42 -30.62
N PRO A 691 27.83 22.74 -30.88
CA PRO A 691 26.85 23.39 -31.76
C PRO A 691 26.79 22.81 -33.18
N ALA A 692 27.84 22.10 -33.61
CA ALA A 692 27.98 21.50 -34.95
C ALA A 692 27.49 20.04 -35.01
N ASP A 693 27.05 19.46 -33.89
CA ASP A 693 26.58 18.07 -33.83
C ASP A 693 25.37 17.85 -34.76
N GLU A 694 25.20 16.61 -35.22
CA GLU A 694 23.98 16.19 -35.89
C GLU A 694 22.83 16.16 -34.88
N LEU A 695 21.77 16.92 -35.17
CA LEU A 695 20.65 17.07 -34.26
C LEU A 695 19.73 15.84 -34.36
N SER A 696 19.39 15.26 -33.21
CA SER A 696 18.38 14.22 -33.08
C SER A 696 17.38 14.60 -31.99
N TYR A 697 16.20 14.01 -32.03
CA TYR A 697 15.18 14.28 -31.01
C TYR A 697 15.63 13.84 -29.60
N LEU A 698 16.26 12.67 -29.49
CA LEU A 698 16.78 12.16 -28.21
C LEU A 698 17.79 13.13 -27.57
N ALA A 699 18.66 13.74 -28.37
CA ALA A 699 19.67 14.67 -27.87
C ALA A 699 19.17 16.12 -27.79
N GLU A 700 17.93 16.43 -28.20
CA GLU A 700 17.44 17.81 -28.30
C GLU A 700 17.49 18.54 -26.96
N PHE A 701 17.08 17.89 -25.88
CA PHE A 701 17.10 18.50 -24.55
C PHE A 701 18.52 18.84 -24.08
N GLU A 702 19.52 18.01 -24.44
CA GLU A 702 20.95 18.27 -24.19
C GLU A 702 21.42 19.48 -24.99
N HIS A 703 21.04 19.60 -26.28
CA HIS A 703 21.39 20.75 -27.13
C HIS A 703 20.70 22.06 -26.70
N LEU A 704 19.45 22.00 -26.23
CA LEU A 704 18.78 23.15 -25.60
C LEU A 704 19.45 23.58 -24.31
N THR A 705 20.05 22.62 -23.59
CA THR A 705 20.85 22.92 -22.40
C THR A 705 22.19 23.53 -22.78
N LEU A 706 22.85 23.04 -23.83
CA LEU A 706 24.03 23.66 -24.44
C LEU A 706 23.75 25.12 -24.87
N ALA A 707 22.60 25.38 -25.51
CA ALA A 707 22.20 26.73 -25.90
C ALA A 707 22.11 27.68 -24.68
N ARG A 708 21.58 27.22 -23.54
CA ARG A 708 21.58 28.01 -22.29
C ARG A 708 22.98 28.26 -21.73
N VAL A 709 23.89 27.29 -21.83
CA VAL A 709 25.30 27.48 -21.44
C VAL A 709 25.96 28.54 -22.33
N LEU A 710 25.78 28.46 -23.65
CA LEU A 710 26.33 29.44 -24.60
C LEU A 710 25.75 30.86 -24.37
N LEU A 711 24.45 30.95 -24.05
CA LEU A 711 23.79 32.21 -23.67
C LEU A 711 24.36 32.78 -22.36
N ALA A 712 24.72 31.94 -21.39
CA ALA A 712 25.38 32.36 -20.16
C ALA A 712 26.84 32.80 -20.38
N GLN A 713 27.51 32.25 -21.40
CA GLN A 713 28.87 32.60 -21.83
C GLN A 713 28.94 33.83 -22.74
N GLN A 714 27.81 34.29 -23.28
CA GLN A 714 27.73 35.34 -24.30
C GLN A 714 28.47 34.96 -25.61
N ASN A 715 28.44 33.67 -25.97
CA ASN A 715 29.05 33.17 -27.20
C ASN A 715 28.04 33.21 -28.37
N GLU A 716 27.78 34.42 -28.85
CA GLU A 716 26.68 34.74 -29.76
C GLU A 716 26.69 34.02 -31.13
N PRO A 717 27.82 33.89 -31.85
CA PRO A 717 27.81 33.31 -33.19
C PRO A 717 27.37 31.84 -33.18
N LEU A 718 27.93 31.05 -32.26
CA LEU A 718 27.63 29.63 -32.14
C LEU A 718 26.21 29.39 -31.59
N LEU A 719 25.75 30.25 -30.67
CA LEU A 719 24.39 30.19 -30.13
C LEU A 719 23.34 30.43 -31.23
N ALA A 720 23.53 31.47 -32.05
CA ALA A 720 22.59 31.82 -33.10
C ALA A 720 22.47 30.70 -34.15
N GLU A 721 23.60 30.12 -34.58
CA GLU A 721 23.61 28.99 -35.51
C GLU A 721 22.85 27.78 -34.95
N LEU A 722 23.15 27.40 -33.68
CA LEU A 722 22.50 26.27 -33.03
C LEU A 722 20.98 26.46 -32.90
N LEU A 723 20.53 27.65 -32.45
CA LEU A 723 19.10 27.93 -32.27
C LEU A 723 18.32 27.92 -33.58
N VAL A 724 18.91 28.36 -34.70
CA VAL A 724 18.28 28.30 -36.02
C VAL A 724 18.12 26.84 -36.47
N ARG A 725 19.16 26.02 -36.32
CA ARG A 725 19.10 24.60 -36.67
C ARG A 725 18.08 23.86 -35.81
N LEU A 726 18.07 24.10 -34.49
CA LEU A 726 17.10 23.52 -33.56
C LEU A 726 15.67 23.93 -33.92
N LEU A 727 15.42 25.22 -34.20
CA LEU A 727 14.08 25.70 -34.56
C LEU A 727 13.56 24.99 -35.81
N HIS A 728 14.37 24.94 -36.87
CA HIS A 728 14.00 24.26 -38.11
C HIS A 728 13.65 22.78 -37.90
N CYS A 729 14.48 22.06 -37.13
CA CYS A 729 14.22 20.66 -36.80
C CYS A 729 12.96 20.51 -35.92
N ALA A 730 12.73 21.40 -34.97
CA ALA A 730 11.57 21.34 -34.06
C ALA A 730 10.26 21.61 -34.81
N GLU A 731 10.23 22.61 -35.68
CA GLU A 731 9.08 22.92 -36.55
C GLU A 731 8.77 21.77 -37.51
N ALA A 732 9.79 21.24 -38.20
CA ALA A 732 9.63 20.12 -39.12
C ALA A 732 9.09 18.85 -38.44
N GLY A 733 9.45 18.64 -37.16
CA GLY A 733 8.97 17.53 -36.35
C GLY A 733 7.64 17.80 -35.62
N GLY A 734 7.04 18.99 -35.76
CA GLY A 734 5.82 19.36 -35.04
C GLY A 734 5.99 19.41 -33.52
N ARG A 735 7.20 19.74 -33.03
CA ARG A 735 7.59 19.74 -31.61
C ARG A 735 7.40 21.11 -30.99
N THR A 736 6.15 21.56 -30.90
CA THR A 736 5.81 22.92 -30.46
C THR A 736 6.30 23.25 -29.05
N ASP A 737 6.41 22.27 -28.14
CA ASP A 737 7.03 22.45 -26.80
C ASP A 737 8.46 23.00 -26.94
N SER A 738 9.27 22.35 -27.77
CA SER A 738 10.63 22.77 -28.08
C SER A 738 10.66 24.09 -28.85
N VAL A 739 9.73 24.33 -29.79
CA VAL A 739 9.64 25.60 -30.53
C VAL A 739 9.44 26.78 -29.58
N ILE A 740 8.53 26.67 -28.61
CA ILE A 740 8.32 27.73 -27.60
C ILE A 740 9.62 27.99 -26.83
N GLU A 741 10.28 26.92 -26.36
CA GLU A 741 11.53 27.03 -25.61
C GLU A 741 12.67 27.66 -26.45
N ILE A 742 12.78 27.29 -27.73
CA ILE A 742 13.79 27.83 -28.65
C ILE A 742 13.54 29.32 -28.93
N LEU A 743 12.29 29.72 -29.19
CA LEU A 743 11.92 31.12 -29.41
C LEU A 743 12.19 31.99 -28.17
N VAL A 744 11.96 31.44 -26.97
CA VAL A 744 12.33 32.07 -25.70
C VAL A 744 13.84 32.33 -25.64
N LEU A 745 14.67 31.33 -25.97
CA LEU A 745 16.13 31.49 -25.98
C LEU A 745 16.61 32.46 -27.07
N GLN A 746 15.98 32.46 -28.25
CA GLN A 746 16.27 33.43 -29.31
C GLN A 746 15.93 34.87 -28.89
N ALA A 747 14.80 35.07 -28.21
CA ALA A 747 14.41 36.37 -27.69
C ALA A 747 15.46 36.91 -26.69
N LEU A 748 15.94 36.05 -25.79
CA LEU A 748 16.98 36.40 -24.81
C LEU A 748 18.34 36.69 -25.47
N ALA A 749 18.75 35.89 -26.45
CA ALA A 749 19.98 36.13 -27.22
C ALA A 749 19.92 37.48 -27.95
N HIS A 750 18.81 37.77 -28.65
CA HIS A 750 18.62 39.07 -29.30
C HIS A 750 18.62 40.24 -28.30
N GLN A 751 18.07 40.04 -27.11
CA GLN A 751 18.12 41.06 -26.05
C GLN A 751 19.55 41.33 -25.57
N GLN A 752 20.36 40.29 -25.35
CA GLN A 752 21.78 40.45 -24.98
C GLN A 752 22.58 41.21 -26.04
N GLN A 753 22.24 40.99 -27.32
CA GLN A 753 22.81 41.70 -28.47
C GLN A 753 22.29 43.15 -28.63
N GLY A 754 21.36 43.62 -27.80
CA GLY A 754 20.73 44.93 -27.90
C GLY A 754 19.71 45.07 -29.06
N LYS A 755 19.31 43.96 -29.69
CA LYS A 755 18.37 43.93 -30.82
C LYS A 755 16.93 43.83 -30.33
N SER A 756 16.36 44.96 -29.87
CA SER A 756 15.04 44.99 -29.22
C SER A 756 13.87 44.50 -30.12
N ALA A 757 13.83 44.88 -31.40
CA ALA A 757 12.74 44.46 -32.29
C ALA A 757 12.75 42.93 -32.55
N PRO A 758 13.88 42.31 -33.00
CA PRO A 758 13.96 40.85 -33.13
C PRO A 758 13.69 40.09 -31.83
N ALA A 759 14.12 40.63 -30.68
CA ALA A 759 13.84 40.01 -29.38
C ALA A 759 12.35 39.96 -29.06
N LEU A 760 11.63 41.06 -29.34
CA LEU A 760 10.19 41.14 -29.12
C LEU A 760 9.40 40.31 -30.14
N ASP A 761 9.84 40.26 -31.40
CA ASP A 761 9.19 39.44 -32.43
C ASP A 761 9.28 37.95 -32.08
N ALA A 762 10.44 37.46 -31.67
CA ALA A 762 10.62 36.09 -31.21
C ALA A 762 9.79 35.79 -29.95
N LEU A 763 9.76 36.71 -28.97
CA LEU A 763 8.93 36.56 -27.77
C LEU A 763 7.44 36.50 -28.12
N VAL A 764 6.95 37.35 -29.02
CA VAL A 764 5.53 37.36 -29.41
C VAL A 764 5.15 36.03 -30.07
N GLN A 765 6.00 35.47 -30.93
CA GLN A 765 5.75 34.14 -31.50
C GLN A 765 5.66 33.07 -30.41
N ALA A 766 6.58 33.07 -29.44
CA ALA A 766 6.52 32.15 -28.30
C ALA A 766 5.22 32.30 -27.49
N LEU A 767 4.80 33.54 -27.22
CA LEU A 767 3.57 33.84 -26.48
C LEU A 767 2.32 33.40 -27.24
N GLN A 768 2.27 33.55 -28.57
CA GLN A 768 1.15 33.11 -29.41
C GLN A 768 0.95 31.59 -29.37
N LEU A 769 2.05 30.82 -29.35
CA LEU A 769 2.00 29.37 -29.23
C LEU A 769 1.67 28.91 -27.80
N ALA A 770 2.15 29.66 -26.80
CA ALA A 770 2.01 29.32 -25.38
C ALA A 770 0.63 29.67 -24.78
N GLU A 771 0.00 30.77 -25.20
CA GLU A 771 -1.23 31.29 -24.59
C GLU A 771 -2.42 30.30 -24.60
N PRO A 772 -2.74 29.63 -25.73
CA PRO A 772 -3.91 28.74 -25.80
C PRO A 772 -3.84 27.56 -24.83
N GLU A 773 -2.62 27.12 -24.52
CA GLU A 773 -2.33 25.92 -23.72
C GLU A 773 -1.86 26.26 -22.30
N ALA A 774 -1.77 27.55 -21.99
CA ALA A 774 -1.40 28.14 -20.70
C ALA A 774 0.01 27.76 -20.21
N TYR A 775 1.00 27.79 -21.10
CA TYR A 775 2.42 27.57 -20.74
C TYR A 775 3.00 28.70 -19.89
N VAL A 776 3.39 28.43 -18.66
CA VAL A 776 3.93 29.46 -17.76
C VAL A 776 5.39 29.22 -17.42
N GLN A 777 5.73 27.99 -17.02
CA GLN A 777 7.02 27.71 -16.38
C GLN A 777 8.21 27.93 -17.31
N VAL A 778 8.07 27.65 -18.62
CA VAL A 778 9.11 27.89 -19.63
C VAL A 778 9.59 29.36 -19.69
N PHE A 779 8.73 30.33 -19.33
CA PHE A 779 9.10 31.74 -19.24
C PHE A 779 9.64 32.11 -17.86
N ILE A 780 9.06 31.55 -16.79
CA ILE A 780 9.51 31.82 -15.40
C ILE A 780 10.94 31.34 -15.20
N ASP A 781 11.26 30.17 -15.76
CA ASP A 781 12.55 29.49 -15.64
C ASP A 781 13.76 30.33 -16.08
N GLU A 782 13.53 31.33 -16.94
CA GLU A 782 14.57 32.23 -17.46
C GLU A 782 14.78 33.48 -16.59
N GLY A 783 13.89 33.74 -15.62
CA GLY A 783 14.10 34.73 -14.57
C GLY A 783 14.13 36.20 -15.01
N PRO A 784 14.98 37.05 -14.39
CA PRO A 784 14.95 38.51 -14.58
C PRO A 784 15.11 39.02 -16.03
N PRO A 785 15.96 38.41 -16.90
CA PRO A 785 16.02 38.78 -18.32
C PRO A 785 14.66 38.67 -19.02
N MET A 786 13.91 37.59 -18.77
CA MET A 786 12.57 37.39 -19.34
C MET A 786 11.56 38.41 -18.81
N ALA A 787 11.61 38.74 -17.51
CA ALA A 787 10.75 39.77 -16.94
C ALA A 787 10.92 41.14 -17.64
N ARG A 788 12.15 41.49 -18.05
CA ARG A 788 12.41 42.73 -18.81
C ARG A 788 11.77 42.69 -20.19
N LEU A 789 11.89 41.58 -20.92
CA LEU A 789 11.27 41.43 -22.24
C LEU A 789 9.74 41.46 -22.17
N LEU A 790 9.15 40.74 -21.21
CA LEU A 790 7.70 40.75 -20.99
C LEU A 790 7.20 42.15 -20.65
N SER A 791 7.93 42.91 -19.82
CA SER A 791 7.60 44.31 -19.50
C SER A 791 7.63 45.20 -20.74
N GLN A 792 8.62 45.02 -21.62
CA GLN A 792 8.70 45.73 -22.90
C GLN A 792 7.54 45.35 -23.84
N ALA A 793 7.18 44.07 -23.91
CA ALA A 793 6.04 43.60 -24.69
C ALA A 793 4.72 44.23 -24.23
N VAL A 794 4.47 44.27 -22.90
CA VAL A 794 3.30 44.95 -22.31
C VAL A 794 3.30 46.43 -22.64
N ALA A 795 4.43 47.13 -22.45
CA ALA A 795 4.55 48.56 -22.73
C ALA A 795 4.29 48.91 -24.21
N GLN A 796 4.59 47.98 -25.13
CA GLN A 796 4.34 48.14 -26.57
C GLN A 796 3.00 47.56 -27.03
N GLY A 797 2.14 47.11 -26.10
CA GLY A 797 0.82 46.56 -26.43
C GLY A 797 0.87 45.20 -27.17
N ARG A 798 1.97 44.46 -27.07
CA ARG A 798 2.15 43.14 -27.70
C ARG A 798 1.71 42.05 -26.72
N MET A 799 0.58 41.39 -27.01
CA MET A 799 -0.04 40.37 -26.14
C MET A 799 -0.12 40.77 -24.65
N PRO A 800 -0.65 41.97 -24.33
CA PRO A 800 -0.47 42.59 -23.02
C PRO A 800 -1.14 41.80 -21.89
N VAL A 801 -2.25 41.10 -22.15
CA VAL A 801 -2.96 40.31 -21.14
C VAL A 801 -2.11 39.14 -20.68
N TYR A 802 -1.63 38.32 -21.62
CA TYR A 802 -0.86 37.14 -21.29
C TYR A 802 0.53 37.49 -20.75
N ALA A 803 1.22 38.45 -21.36
CA ALA A 803 2.51 38.92 -20.87
C ALA A 803 2.41 39.48 -19.44
N SER A 804 1.32 40.19 -19.10
CA SER A 804 1.08 40.66 -17.73
C SER A 804 0.86 39.52 -16.75
N ARG A 805 0.14 38.46 -17.16
CA ARG A 805 -0.05 37.25 -16.33
C ARG A 805 1.29 36.59 -16.00
N LEU A 806 2.18 36.46 -17.00
CA LEU A 806 3.52 35.90 -16.81
C LEU A 806 4.39 36.78 -15.91
N LEU A 807 4.31 38.12 -16.03
CA LEU A 807 5.00 39.05 -15.13
C LEU A 807 4.55 38.91 -13.68
N VAL A 808 3.25 38.75 -13.44
CA VAL A 808 2.71 38.52 -12.10
C VAL A 808 3.24 37.21 -11.52
N ALA A 809 3.30 36.15 -12.32
CA ALA A 809 3.82 34.86 -11.89
C ALA A 809 5.33 34.93 -11.57
N LEU A 810 6.13 35.61 -12.40
CA LEU A 810 7.55 35.91 -12.14
C LEU A 810 7.75 36.75 -10.87
N ALA A 811 6.88 37.73 -10.61
CA ALA A 811 6.97 38.57 -9.41
C ALA A 811 6.68 37.78 -8.13
N LYS A 812 5.72 36.84 -8.17
CA LYS A 812 5.47 35.91 -7.05
C LYS A 812 6.67 35.00 -6.80
N ASP A 813 7.23 34.41 -7.86
CA ASP A 813 8.44 33.58 -7.78
C ASP A 813 9.64 34.35 -7.19
N ALA A 814 9.78 35.64 -7.49
CA ALA A 814 10.80 36.48 -6.90
C ALA A 814 10.55 36.84 -5.42
N ALA A 815 9.28 36.93 -5.00
CA ALA A 815 8.90 37.27 -3.62
C ALA A 815 9.01 36.07 -2.66
N ASP A 816 8.83 34.85 -3.16
CA ASP A 816 8.96 33.61 -2.40
C ASP A 816 10.43 33.13 -2.26
N ALA A 817 11.41 33.90 -2.79
CA ALA A 817 12.82 33.58 -2.65
C ALA A 817 13.30 33.80 -1.20
N PRO A 818 13.97 32.83 -0.56
CA PRO A 818 14.52 33.02 0.78
C PRO A 818 15.55 34.16 0.80
N GLU A 819 15.47 35.06 1.79
CA GLU A 819 16.45 36.12 2.00
C GLU A 819 17.85 35.50 2.16
N ALA A 820 18.73 35.72 1.18
CA ALA A 820 20.13 35.32 1.29
C ALA A 820 20.84 36.13 2.39
N PRO A 821 21.81 35.54 3.13
CA PRO A 821 22.57 36.27 4.14
C PRO A 821 23.41 37.37 3.48
N TYR A 822 23.28 38.58 4.00
CA TYR A 822 23.97 39.81 3.62
C TYR A 822 25.44 39.67 3.17
N SER A 823 25.79 40.39 2.09
CA SER A 823 27.05 41.14 1.99
C SER A 823 26.79 42.50 1.32
N PRO A 824 27.18 43.62 1.95
CA PRO A 824 26.86 44.95 1.46
C PRO A 824 27.87 45.35 0.38
N VAL A 825 27.43 45.40 -0.88
CA VAL A 825 28.06 46.26 -1.88
C VAL A 825 26.99 47.18 -2.44
N SER A 826 27.20 48.47 -2.20
CA SER A 826 26.28 49.57 -2.46
C SER A 826 25.66 49.54 -3.87
N PRO A 827 24.33 49.61 -4.01
CA PRO A 827 23.71 49.79 -5.31
C PRO A 827 23.77 51.27 -5.71
N VAL A 828 24.40 51.54 -6.84
CA VAL A 828 24.20 52.76 -7.61
C VAL A 828 22.74 52.77 -8.08
N THR A 829 21.97 53.68 -7.50
CA THR A 829 20.56 53.91 -7.80
C THR A 829 20.36 54.37 -9.25
N HIS A 830 19.90 53.47 -10.12
CA HIS A 830 19.00 53.84 -11.21
C HIS A 830 17.58 53.39 -10.82
N GLN A 831 16.80 54.38 -10.39
CA GLN A 831 15.39 54.22 -10.04
C GLN A 831 14.60 53.81 -11.30
N VAL A 832 14.06 52.60 -11.29
CA VAL A 832 12.87 52.24 -12.07
C VAL A 832 11.67 52.67 -11.20
N PRO A 833 10.69 53.44 -11.70
CA PRO A 833 9.58 53.89 -10.89
C PRO A 833 8.63 52.73 -10.61
N VAL A 834 8.66 52.22 -9.37
CA VAL A 834 7.63 51.34 -8.82
C VAL A 834 6.44 52.22 -8.42
N VAL A 835 5.35 52.15 -9.16
CA VAL A 835 4.07 52.74 -8.73
C VAL A 835 3.29 51.65 -7.98
N SER A 836 3.46 51.59 -6.66
CA SER A 836 2.55 50.89 -5.75
C SER A 836 2.12 51.85 -4.65
N SER A 837 0.98 52.51 -4.83
CA SER A 837 0.48 53.54 -3.90
C SER A 837 -0.83 53.15 -3.22
N LEU A 838 -0.91 51.91 -2.71
CA LEU A 838 -1.92 51.49 -1.75
C LEU A 838 -1.27 50.82 -0.54
N VAL A 839 -1.63 51.26 0.66
CA VAL A 839 -1.16 50.70 1.95
C VAL A 839 -1.68 49.27 2.16
N GLU A 840 -2.84 48.95 1.58
CA GLU A 840 -3.43 47.62 1.55
C GLU A 840 -3.97 47.32 0.13
N PRO A 841 -3.55 46.24 -0.54
CA PRO A 841 -4.00 45.94 -1.90
C PRO A 841 -5.49 45.54 -1.92
N LEU A 842 -6.15 45.84 -3.04
CA LEU A 842 -7.49 45.35 -3.32
C LEU A 842 -7.42 43.85 -3.65
N SER A 843 -8.35 43.06 -3.10
CA SER A 843 -8.49 41.65 -3.46
C SER A 843 -9.00 41.50 -4.89
N GLN A 844 -8.79 40.35 -5.52
CA GLN A 844 -9.27 40.06 -6.87
C GLN A 844 -10.79 40.28 -7.01
N ARG A 845 -11.55 39.92 -5.98
CA ARG A 845 -13.01 40.14 -5.94
C ARG A 845 -13.39 41.61 -5.82
N GLU A 846 -12.60 42.41 -5.10
CA GLU A 846 -12.77 43.86 -5.01
C GLU A 846 -12.42 44.55 -6.34
N LEU A 847 -11.43 44.07 -7.10
CA LEU A 847 -11.08 44.57 -8.43
C LEU A 847 -12.18 44.29 -9.46
N GLU A 848 -12.80 43.10 -9.43
CA GLU A 848 -13.95 42.78 -10.29
C GLU A 848 -15.15 43.70 -10.01
N VAL A 849 -15.48 43.90 -8.73
CA VAL A 849 -16.55 44.83 -8.32
C VAL A 849 -16.22 46.26 -8.75
N LEU A 850 -14.98 46.71 -8.57
CA LEU A 850 -14.51 48.02 -8.99
C LEU A 850 -14.59 48.22 -10.52
N GLY A 851 -14.31 47.17 -11.31
CA GLY A 851 -14.50 47.17 -12.77
C GLY A 851 -15.96 47.34 -13.19
N LEU A 852 -16.91 46.72 -12.48
CA LEU A 852 -18.34 46.91 -12.74
C LEU A 852 -18.85 48.29 -12.31
N ILE A 853 -18.31 48.87 -11.23
CA ILE A 853 -18.59 50.26 -10.84
C ILE A 853 -18.14 51.21 -11.96
N ALA A 854 -16.97 50.95 -12.58
CA ALA A 854 -16.44 51.77 -13.67
C ALA A 854 -17.29 51.72 -14.95
N GLN A 855 -18.04 50.64 -15.14
CA GLN A 855 -19.01 50.47 -16.23
C GLN A 855 -20.38 51.13 -15.93
N GLY A 856 -20.56 51.71 -14.73
CA GLY A 856 -21.78 52.42 -14.35
C GLY A 856 -22.92 51.54 -13.86
N LEU A 857 -22.67 50.27 -13.55
CA LEU A 857 -23.72 49.34 -13.09
C LEU A 857 -24.26 49.71 -11.70
N SER A 858 -25.57 49.51 -11.50
CA SER A 858 -26.22 49.61 -10.19
C SER A 858 -25.81 48.45 -9.27
N ASN A 859 -26.08 48.57 -7.97
CA ASN A 859 -25.80 47.47 -7.04
C ASN A 859 -26.56 46.18 -7.40
N ASP A 860 -27.81 46.31 -7.81
CA ASP A 860 -28.66 45.15 -8.13
C ASP A 860 -28.16 44.47 -9.42
N GLN A 861 -27.73 45.26 -10.42
CA GLN A 861 -27.12 44.72 -11.65
C GLN A 861 -25.77 44.03 -11.37
N MET A 862 -24.98 44.53 -10.41
CA MET A 862 -23.76 43.86 -9.97
C MET A 862 -24.05 42.55 -9.22
N CYS A 863 -25.13 42.49 -8.44
CA CYS A 863 -25.57 41.27 -7.75
C CYS A 863 -25.92 40.17 -8.76
N GLU A 864 -26.71 40.51 -9.78
CA GLU A 864 -27.07 39.57 -10.86
C GLU A 864 -25.85 39.10 -11.65
N ARG A 865 -24.95 40.02 -12.02
CA ARG A 865 -23.79 39.69 -12.87
C ARG A 865 -22.71 38.90 -12.15
N LEU A 866 -22.57 39.08 -10.83
CA LEU A 866 -21.57 38.37 -10.01
C LEU A 866 -22.16 37.20 -9.20
N PHE A 867 -23.47 36.96 -9.29
CA PHE A 867 -24.21 36.01 -8.45
C PHE A 867 -23.95 36.23 -6.95
N LEU A 868 -24.02 37.48 -6.49
CA LEU A 868 -23.78 37.86 -5.09
C LEU A 868 -25.01 38.50 -4.45
N ALA A 869 -25.16 38.35 -3.13
CA ALA A 869 -26.18 39.07 -2.37
C ALA A 869 -25.88 40.59 -2.28
N LEU A 870 -26.94 41.40 -2.19
CA LEU A 870 -26.84 42.86 -2.10
C LEU A 870 -26.00 43.35 -0.90
N SER A 871 -26.04 42.63 0.21
CA SER A 871 -25.21 42.89 1.39
C SER A 871 -23.72 42.72 1.09
N THR A 872 -23.35 41.70 0.31
CA THR A 872 -21.97 41.39 -0.08
C THR A 872 -21.40 42.44 -1.04
N VAL A 873 -22.16 42.85 -2.06
CA VAL A 873 -21.74 43.94 -2.98
C VAL A 873 -21.59 45.27 -2.24
N LYS A 874 -22.48 45.58 -1.28
CA LYS A 874 -22.33 46.77 -0.41
C LYS A 874 -21.09 46.68 0.49
N GLY A 875 -20.78 45.48 1.00
CA GLY A 875 -19.56 45.20 1.77
C GLY A 875 -18.29 45.46 0.96
N HIS A 876 -18.20 44.91 -0.25
CA HIS A 876 -17.08 45.15 -1.16
C HIS A 876 -16.93 46.62 -1.51
N ASN A 877 -18.01 47.33 -1.83
CA ASN A 877 -17.97 48.78 -2.09
C ASN A 877 -17.37 49.56 -0.92
N ARG A 878 -17.76 49.23 0.32
CA ARG A 878 -17.23 49.90 1.53
C ARG A 878 -15.73 49.66 1.70
N ASN A 879 -15.28 48.42 1.48
CA ASN A 879 -13.86 48.08 1.59
C ASN A 879 -13.03 48.72 0.47
N ILE A 880 -13.53 48.72 -0.76
CA ILE A 880 -12.92 49.41 -1.91
C ILE A 880 -12.74 50.89 -1.61
N PHE A 881 -13.79 51.56 -1.10
CA PHE A 881 -13.73 52.99 -0.78
C PHE A 881 -12.77 53.27 0.38
N GLY A 882 -12.76 52.42 1.41
CA GLY A 882 -11.81 52.51 2.52
C GLY A 882 -10.36 52.38 2.06
N LYS A 883 -10.05 51.37 1.24
CA LYS A 883 -8.70 51.11 0.70
C LYS A 883 -8.23 52.18 -0.27
N LEU A 884 -9.14 52.76 -1.05
CA LEU A 884 -8.84 53.87 -1.98
C LEU A 884 -8.89 55.26 -1.33
N GLY A 885 -9.32 55.37 -0.07
CA GLY A 885 -9.40 56.64 0.68
C GLY A 885 -10.49 57.61 0.18
N VAL A 886 -11.54 57.10 -0.46
CA VAL A 886 -12.61 57.89 -1.11
C VAL A 886 -13.97 57.62 -0.47
N LYS A 887 -14.97 58.45 -0.77
CA LYS A 887 -16.33 58.27 -0.22
C LYS A 887 -17.40 58.04 -1.27
N ARG A 888 -17.13 58.35 -2.54
CA ARG A 888 -18.09 58.24 -3.64
C ARG A 888 -17.60 57.29 -4.74
N ARG A 889 -18.55 56.67 -5.45
CA ARG A 889 -18.28 55.75 -6.57
C ARG A 889 -17.44 56.36 -7.69
N THR A 890 -17.78 57.59 -8.08
CA THR A 890 -17.06 58.32 -9.12
C THR A 890 -15.63 58.66 -8.72
N GLU A 891 -15.41 58.99 -7.43
CA GLU A 891 -14.08 59.21 -6.86
C GLU A 891 -13.26 57.90 -6.84
N ALA A 892 -13.89 56.77 -6.51
CA ALA A 892 -13.22 55.46 -6.52
C ALA A 892 -12.72 55.07 -7.92
N VAL A 893 -13.52 55.31 -8.96
CA VAL A 893 -13.12 55.04 -10.35
C VAL A 893 -12.00 55.98 -10.80
N ALA A 894 -12.09 57.27 -10.48
CA ALA A 894 -11.05 58.24 -10.81
C ALA A 894 -9.72 57.87 -10.12
N ARG A 895 -9.78 57.58 -8.82
CA ARG A 895 -8.59 57.19 -8.03
C ARG A 895 -8.01 55.86 -8.48
N ALA A 896 -8.85 54.88 -8.84
CA ALA A 896 -8.39 53.61 -9.38
C ALA A 896 -7.70 53.76 -10.74
N ARG A 897 -8.11 54.71 -11.59
CA ARG A 897 -7.43 55.04 -12.85
C ARG A 897 -6.09 55.73 -12.62
N GLU A 898 -6.02 56.69 -11.70
CA GLU A 898 -4.76 57.34 -11.29
C GLU A 898 -3.74 56.32 -10.76
N LEU A 899 -4.21 55.27 -10.09
CA LEU A 899 -3.41 54.20 -9.52
C LEU A 899 -3.12 53.04 -10.50
N GLY A 900 -3.58 53.13 -11.76
CA GLY A 900 -3.38 52.10 -12.77
C GLY A 900 -4.15 50.79 -12.54
N LEU A 901 -5.13 50.78 -11.62
CA LEU A 901 -5.95 49.61 -11.26
C LEU A 901 -7.13 49.39 -12.22
N LEU A 902 -7.47 50.42 -13.00
CA LEU A 902 -8.43 50.36 -14.10
C LEU A 902 -7.81 51.00 -15.34
N PRO A 903 -8.09 50.49 -16.55
CA PRO A 903 -7.65 51.13 -17.78
C PRO A 903 -8.22 52.55 -17.87
N THR A 904 -7.36 53.52 -18.21
CA THR A 904 -7.79 54.87 -18.60
C THR A 904 -8.55 54.76 -19.91
N GLY A 905 -9.88 54.91 -19.84
CA GLY A 905 -10.71 55.02 -21.04
C GLY A 905 -10.36 56.27 -21.83
N LEU A 906 -10.44 56.16 -23.17
CA LEU A 906 -10.19 57.17 -24.21
C LEU A 906 -10.56 58.61 -23.81
#